data_AF-N1JI68-F1
#
_entry.id   AF-N1JI68-F1
#
_cell.length_a   1.000
_cell.length_b   1.000
_cell.length_c   1.000
_cell.angle_alpha   90.00
_cell.angle_beta   90.00
_cell.angle_gamma   90.00
#
_symmetry.space_group_name_H-M   'P 1'
#
loop_
_entity.id
_entity.type
_entity.pdbx_description
1 polymer ?
#
loop_
_entity_poly.entity_id
_entity_poly.type
_entity_poly.pdbx_seq_one_letter_code
_entity_poly.pdbx_strand_id
1 'polypeptide(L)'
;MRRRNQIEEVAASAYRRRVSIASILIRDAGQPLNLPWSEWIFPTVSLAPLQSPARDLMRSTSPSPKNIECKGGSTDSMRGPAGPRLLSDGNVSSFWPITSDWCGWGSRPTLSTPASVYQEASDIRQWIHGGESIGYMDFGRIKSSIFPERSPIFAAAKTHHVTDEVARQAPYRAPNSSITFCDKDVSADHSALSASHDVASFRTPNVFDKITKLAGSRITFLSILIMILIWLALGLVFGMGDTWQIVFQNASSIQVYVTDILLIRQQQNAGRALMATIAELQSRGKTFVRLFPHIPESKYMNTSLEETQKVNSHVKDFNEKYNESEHLETAKPSRYDYVWIKSCQAVAKVLGSVWAYILYWIGIGAWIALGPSFKFSNTWQLYVNTATALVLTFTSVFLQNIQQSQEDKLAKLLEQAIKIDIVIEQNIRALTGDQRLNPIFTIPVPSRSAMERLIDGFADIMGSGVGVIISLLFTAVWVGVGPKLKFDDNWWLIIGTFTGLVGFIDGFVLRSLYYVEEVNAKVQFQELAEAEGAVLQRLNIPYTPLDKPKKGRAERLSLVISDICGHRYASIGSVGIVIGLLVAASAMLWSETAQLLCNTPTMIVEGFLLLVLIQAHNHTNDERKSDFGGLLKRKLLLQEFIQTLD
;
A
#
# COMPACT_ATOMS: atom_id res chain seq x y z
N MET A 1 30.47 -45.46 -2.24
CA MET A 1 31.50 -44.54 -1.73
C MET A 1 32.25 -43.77 -2.84
N ARG A 2 32.96 -44.41 -3.79
CA ARG A 2 33.79 -43.69 -4.82
C ARG A 2 33.15 -42.45 -5.49
N ARG A 3 31.87 -42.47 -5.87
CA ARG A 3 31.19 -41.29 -6.48
C ARG A 3 30.99 -40.08 -5.54
N ARG A 4 31.03 -40.24 -4.21
CA ARG A 4 30.84 -39.12 -3.27
C ARG A 4 32.12 -38.31 -3.11
N ASN A 5 33.25 -39.00 -2.91
CA ASN A 5 34.58 -38.40 -2.83
C ASN A 5 34.94 -37.62 -4.10
N GLN A 6 34.53 -38.10 -5.27
CA GLN A 6 34.80 -37.44 -6.56
C GLN A 6 34.04 -36.11 -6.73
N ILE A 7 32.88 -35.95 -6.10
CA ILE A 7 32.12 -34.68 -6.08
C ILE A 7 32.76 -33.70 -5.09
N GLU A 8 33.23 -34.19 -3.94
CA GLU A 8 33.93 -33.39 -2.93
C GLU A 8 35.29 -32.89 -3.42
N GLU A 9 36.06 -33.69 -4.18
CA GLU A 9 37.29 -33.22 -4.84
C GLU A 9 37.03 -32.12 -5.87
N VAL A 10 35.97 -32.25 -6.68
CA VAL A 10 35.60 -31.22 -7.68
C VAL A 10 35.15 -29.93 -6.97
N ALA A 11 34.38 -30.03 -5.88
CA ALA A 11 34.00 -28.88 -5.07
C ALA A 11 35.21 -28.20 -4.39
N ALA A 12 36.13 -28.98 -3.82
CA ALA A 12 37.36 -28.47 -3.20
C ALA A 12 38.36 -27.89 -4.23
N SER A 13 38.35 -28.40 -5.46
CA SER A 13 39.10 -27.83 -6.60
C SER A 13 38.52 -26.49 -7.05
N ALA A 14 37.19 -26.40 -7.19
CA ALA A 14 36.50 -25.15 -7.52
C ALA A 14 36.68 -24.08 -6.43
N TYR A 15 36.63 -24.46 -5.15
CA TYR A 15 36.89 -23.55 -4.03
C TYR A 15 38.33 -23.04 -4.03
N ARG A 16 39.33 -23.91 -4.19
CA ARG A 16 40.74 -23.51 -4.28
C ARG A 16 41.03 -22.61 -5.49
N ARG A 17 40.39 -22.82 -6.64
CA ARG A 17 40.49 -21.89 -7.79
C ARG A 17 39.88 -20.52 -7.50
N ARG A 18 38.74 -20.44 -6.80
CA ARG A 18 38.15 -19.15 -6.39
C ARG A 18 39.02 -18.38 -5.40
N VAL A 19 39.58 -19.07 -4.38
CA VAL A 19 40.52 -18.45 -3.43
C VAL A 19 41.82 -18.02 -4.11
N SER A 20 42.32 -18.80 -5.08
CA SER A 20 43.52 -18.43 -5.85
C SER A 20 43.30 -17.20 -6.74
N ILE A 21 42.15 -17.09 -7.41
CA ILE A 21 41.80 -15.89 -8.20
C ILE A 21 41.63 -14.66 -7.30
N ALA A 22 41.01 -14.80 -6.12
CA ALA A 22 40.93 -13.72 -5.14
C ALA A 22 42.33 -13.30 -4.63
N SER A 23 43.23 -14.25 -4.38
CA SER A 23 44.60 -13.94 -3.94
C SER A 23 45.47 -13.31 -5.05
N ILE A 24 45.20 -13.60 -6.32
CA ILE A 24 45.87 -12.95 -7.46
C ILE A 24 45.37 -11.51 -7.61
N LEU A 25 44.05 -11.28 -7.54
CA LEU A 25 43.46 -9.93 -7.57
C LEU A 25 43.89 -9.04 -6.38
N ILE A 26 44.21 -9.63 -5.23
CA ILE A 26 44.73 -8.91 -4.06
C ILE A 26 46.24 -8.62 -4.18
N ARG A 27 46.99 -9.34 -5.03
CA ARG A 27 48.45 -9.17 -5.16
C ARG A 27 48.87 -8.12 -6.20
N ASP A 28 48.06 -7.89 -7.23
CA ASP A 28 48.31 -6.85 -8.25
C ASP A 28 47.85 -5.44 -7.83
N ALA A 29 47.12 -5.29 -6.72
CA ALA A 29 46.76 -4.00 -6.13
C ALA A 29 47.92 -3.34 -5.34
N GLY A 30 49.16 -3.52 -5.81
CA GLY A 30 50.40 -3.13 -5.13
C GLY A 30 50.76 -1.64 -5.18
N GLN A 31 49.77 -0.74 -5.37
CA GLN A 31 49.95 0.70 -5.22
C GLN A 31 48.84 1.30 -4.34
N PRO A 32 49.18 2.18 -3.38
CA PRO A 32 48.19 2.82 -2.53
C PRO A 32 47.41 3.88 -3.31
N LEU A 33 46.25 3.51 -3.84
CA LEU A 33 45.23 4.49 -4.19
C LEU A 33 44.70 5.10 -2.89
N ASN A 34 45.16 6.32 -2.57
CA ASN A 34 44.57 7.14 -1.50
C ASN A 34 43.13 7.52 -1.89
N LEU A 35 42.18 6.66 -1.52
CA LEU A 35 40.74 6.91 -1.64
C LEU A 35 40.22 7.44 -0.30
N PRO A 36 39.58 8.63 -0.26
CA PRO A 36 39.16 9.27 0.98
C PRO A 36 37.84 8.67 1.50
N TRP A 37 37.84 7.40 1.91
CA TRP A 37 36.71 6.80 2.64
C TRP A 37 36.84 6.97 4.16
N SER A 38 38.06 7.19 4.66
CA SER A 38 38.33 7.40 6.09
C SER A 38 37.82 8.74 6.63
N GLU A 39 37.65 9.76 5.79
CA GLU A 39 37.19 11.09 6.20
C GLU A 39 35.66 11.17 6.41
N TRP A 40 34.90 10.20 5.91
CA TRP A 40 33.42 10.25 5.86
C TRP A 40 32.71 9.49 6.97
N ILE A 41 33.41 8.60 7.69
CA ILE A 41 32.80 7.74 8.73
C ILE A 41 33.16 8.22 10.15
N PHE A 42 34.33 8.83 10.34
CA PHE A 42 34.71 9.52 11.56
C PHE A 42 35.61 10.73 11.25
N PRO A 43 35.36 11.93 11.81
CA PRO A 43 36.38 12.96 11.80
C PRO A 43 37.60 12.46 12.57
N THR A 44 38.79 12.60 11.98
CA THR A 44 40.03 12.19 12.62
C THR A 44 40.24 13.00 13.90
N VAL A 45 40.13 12.37 15.07
CA VAL A 45 40.47 13.00 16.34
C VAL A 45 41.98 13.26 16.34
N SER A 46 42.35 14.51 16.08
CA SER A 46 43.75 14.94 16.13
C SER A 46 44.22 14.99 17.59
N LEU A 47 44.76 13.87 18.08
CA LEU A 47 45.50 13.80 19.33
C LEU A 47 46.76 14.66 19.21
N ALA A 48 46.72 15.87 19.77
CA ALA A 48 47.90 16.70 19.92
C ALA A 48 48.95 15.95 20.79
N PRO A 49 50.25 15.97 20.44
CA PRO A 49 51.26 15.26 21.21
C PRO A 49 51.42 15.85 22.61
N LEU A 50 51.60 14.99 23.63
CA LEU A 50 52.03 15.46 24.95
C LEU A 50 53.41 16.14 24.83
N GLN A 51 53.47 17.44 25.11
CA GLN A 51 54.68 18.09 25.59
C GLN A 51 54.55 18.33 27.08
N SER A 52 55.38 17.64 27.87
CA SER A 52 55.66 18.04 29.25
C SER A 52 56.58 19.26 29.27
N PRO A 53 56.38 20.17 30.22
CA PRO A 53 57.45 20.47 31.16
C PRO A 53 57.01 20.23 32.60
N ALA A 54 57.96 19.85 33.45
CA ALA A 54 57.72 19.61 34.87
C ALA A 54 58.25 20.78 35.72
N ARG A 55 57.53 21.10 36.81
CA ARG A 55 57.95 21.92 37.98
C ARG A 55 58.14 23.42 37.68
N ASP A 56 57.65 24.35 38.51
CA ASP A 56 57.86 24.38 39.96
C ASP A 56 56.82 25.16 40.81
N LEU A 57 56.85 24.85 42.11
CA LEU A 57 56.40 25.58 43.32
C LEU A 57 54.95 26.11 43.52
N MET A 58 54.35 25.60 44.61
CA MET A 58 53.50 26.28 45.63
C MET A 58 52.20 27.00 45.18
N ARG A 59 51.07 26.87 45.88
CA ARG A 59 50.92 26.80 47.35
C ARG A 59 49.63 26.08 47.75
N SER A 60 49.65 25.40 48.89
CA SER A 60 48.50 24.77 49.53
C SER A 60 47.56 25.78 50.18
N THR A 61 46.24 25.52 50.16
CA THR A 61 45.38 25.52 51.36
C THR A 61 43.98 24.96 51.05
N SER A 62 43.59 23.92 51.81
CA SER A 62 42.20 23.53 52.10
C SER A 62 41.78 24.27 53.40
N PRO A 63 40.49 24.35 53.83
CA PRO A 63 39.65 23.17 54.11
C PRO A 63 38.13 23.33 53.88
N SER A 64 37.39 22.29 54.26
CA SER A 64 35.92 22.19 54.39
C SER A 64 35.47 22.41 55.87
N PRO A 65 34.31 21.89 56.37
CA PRO A 65 32.89 22.22 56.10
C PRO A 65 32.08 22.55 57.39
N LYS A 66 30.73 22.64 57.25
CA LYS A 66 29.63 22.39 58.25
C LYS A 66 28.91 23.55 58.98
N ASN A 67 27.57 23.43 58.92
CA ASN A 67 26.54 23.52 59.99
C ASN A 67 25.94 24.85 60.52
N ILE A 68 24.60 24.92 60.38
CA ILE A 68 23.55 25.19 61.41
C ILE A 68 23.53 26.56 62.13
N GLU A 69 22.43 27.32 61.96
CA GLU A 69 21.54 27.70 63.08
C GLU A 69 20.14 28.22 62.65
N CYS A 70 19.19 28.29 63.59
CA CYS A 70 17.76 28.58 63.39
C CYS A 70 17.27 29.82 64.18
N LYS A 71 16.15 30.43 63.73
CA LYS A 71 15.15 31.25 64.50
C LYS A 71 14.03 31.64 63.51
N GLY A 72 12.72 31.71 63.84
CA GLY A 72 11.96 31.34 65.05
C GLY A 72 10.58 32.06 65.08
N GLY A 73 9.50 31.36 65.46
CA GLY A 73 8.12 31.87 65.66
C GLY A 73 7.07 31.26 64.70
N SER A 74 6.09 30.43 65.11
CA SER A 74 4.84 30.71 65.88
C SER A 74 3.87 31.65 65.12
N THR A 75 2.56 31.41 64.87
CA THR A 75 1.54 30.43 65.34
C THR A 75 0.22 30.68 64.53
N ASP A 76 -0.85 29.87 64.44
CA ASP A 76 -1.19 28.50 64.93
C ASP A 76 -2.40 27.87 64.15
N SER A 77 -2.69 26.60 64.46
CA SER A 77 -4.02 25.99 64.69
C SER A 77 -5.09 25.75 63.59
N MET A 78 -5.13 24.48 63.15
CA MET A 78 -6.28 23.54 63.11
C MET A 78 -7.55 23.70 62.22
N ARG A 79 -7.81 22.57 61.52
CA ARG A 79 -9.11 21.88 61.25
C ARG A 79 -10.16 22.51 60.31
N GLY A 80 -10.32 21.84 59.17
CA GLY A 80 -11.34 20.77 59.07
C GLY A 80 -12.66 21.10 58.34
N PRO A 81 -13.40 20.08 57.84
CA PRO A 81 -14.19 20.24 56.61
C PRO A 81 -15.70 19.93 56.71
N ALA A 82 -16.52 20.55 55.86
CA ALA A 82 -17.82 20.06 55.38
C ALA A 82 -18.41 20.95 54.25
N GLY A 83 -19.24 20.39 53.35
CA GLY A 83 -20.29 21.15 52.62
C GLY A 83 -21.64 21.01 53.36
N PRO A 84 -22.83 21.12 52.71
CA PRO A 84 -23.18 21.58 51.36
C PRO A 84 -24.37 22.59 51.36
N ARG A 85 -25.08 22.79 50.21
CA ARG A 85 -26.42 23.47 50.04
C ARG A 85 -26.46 25.01 50.17
N LEU A 86 -27.46 25.78 49.67
CA LEU A 86 -28.36 25.75 48.49
C LEU A 86 -29.11 27.13 48.41
N LEU A 87 -29.63 27.48 47.23
CA LEU A 87 -30.82 28.32 46.93
C LEU A 87 -30.81 29.88 46.92
N SER A 88 -31.54 30.38 45.89
CA SER A 88 -32.26 31.67 45.72
C SER A 88 -31.45 32.96 45.59
N ASP A 89 -31.87 33.98 44.83
CA ASP A 89 -32.81 34.09 43.68
C ASP A 89 -32.55 35.48 43.04
N GLY A 90 -32.77 35.69 41.74
CA GLY A 90 -32.38 36.98 41.12
C GLY A 90 -32.60 37.13 39.61
N ASN A 91 -33.86 37.04 39.20
CA ASN A 91 -34.42 37.19 37.86
C ASN A 91 -33.93 38.43 37.04
N VAL A 92 -33.87 38.31 35.68
CA VAL A 92 -34.52 39.21 34.67
C VAL A 92 -34.06 38.86 33.23
N SER A 93 -35.04 38.55 32.36
CA SER A 93 -35.15 38.56 30.86
C SER A 93 -33.92 38.93 29.99
N SER A 94 -33.67 38.43 28.76
CA SER A 94 -34.50 37.76 27.72
C SER A 94 -33.58 37.42 26.50
N PHE A 95 -33.91 36.60 25.47
CA PHE A 95 -35.12 35.84 25.10
C PHE A 95 -34.75 34.49 24.41
N TRP A 96 -35.58 34.03 23.46
CA TRP A 96 -35.54 32.75 22.69
C TRP A 96 -36.10 33.00 21.24
N PRO A 97 -36.13 32.06 20.25
CA PRO A 97 -36.37 30.62 20.44
C PRO A 97 -35.63 29.56 19.59
N ILE A 98 -35.63 28.37 20.20
CA ILE A 98 -35.52 27.00 19.67
C ILE A 98 -36.65 26.68 18.68
N THR A 99 -36.37 25.79 17.71
CA THR A 99 -37.21 24.60 17.49
C THR A 99 -36.32 23.35 17.38
N SER A 100 -36.48 22.44 18.33
CA SER A 100 -35.93 21.10 18.36
C SER A 100 -36.82 20.15 17.55
N ASP A 101 -36.37 18.91 17.36
CA ASP A 101 -37.00 17.82 18.13
C ASP A 101 -36.16 16.53 18.13
N TRP A 102 -36.03 15.97 19.32
CA TRP A 102 -35.39 14.68 19.62
C TRP A 102 -36.20 14.01 20.74
N CYS A 103 -36.95 12.97 20.38
CA CYS A 103 -37.58 12.00 21.28
C CYS A 103 -37.71 10.69 20.48
N GLY A 104 -37.52 9.49 21.04
CA GLY A 104 -37.11 9.12 22.39
C GLY A 104 -36.63 7.67 22.43
N TRP A 105 -36.14 7.21 23.58
CA TRP A 105 -35.66 5.83 23.75
C TRP A 105 -36.81 4.82 23.92
N GLY A 106 -36.60 3.61 23.37
CA GLY A 106 -37.17 2.37 23.94
C GLY A 106 -38.32 1.71 23.19
N SER A 107 -37.99 0.83 22.24
CA SER A 107 -38.75 -0.39 21.90
C SER A 107 -37.93 -1.28 20.95
N ARG A 108 -38.00 -2.61 21.12
CA ARG A 108 -37.49 -3.56 20.10
C ARG A 108 -38.43 -3.58 18.90
N PRO A 109 -37.94 -3.57 17.65
CA PRO A 109 -38.71 -4.03 16.50
C PRO A 109 -38.30 -5.45 16.09
N THR A 110 -39.31 -6.26 15.81
CA THR A 110 -39.25 -7.58 15.17
C THR A 110 -38.92 -7.50 13.68
N LEU A 111 -38.65 -8.64 13.05
CA LEU A 111 -38.45 -8.78 11.60
C LEU A 111 -39.50 -8.02 10.79
N SER A 112 -39.04 -7.33 9.73
CA SER A 112 -39.86 -6.90 8.60
C SER A 112 -39.08 -7.07 7.28
N THR A 113 -39.80 -7.18 6.17
CA THR A 113 -39.38 -7.85 4.92
C THR A 113 -38.61 -6.94 3.93
N PRO A 114 -37.82 -7.54 3.01
CA PRO A 114 -36.83 -6.81 2.19
C PRO A 114 -37.43 -6.17 0.91
N ALA A 115 -38.57 -5.48 1.02
CA ALA A 115 -39.27 -4.91 -0.15
C ALA A 115 -38.93 -3.44 -0.44
N SER A 116 -38.54 -2.65 0.57
CA SER A 116 -38.34 -1.19 0.42
C SER A 116 -37.02 -0.78 -0.24
N VAL A 117 -35.99 -1.63 -0.20
CA VAL A 117 -34.63 -1.31 -0.70
C VAL A 117 -34.56 -1.28 -2.24
N TYR A 118 -35.50 -1.94 -2.94
CA TYR A 118 -35.53 -1.97 -4.40
C TYR A 118 -36.13 -0.69 -5.03
N GLN A 119 -36.93 0.09 -4.29
CA GLN A 119 -37.56 1.31 -4.79
C GLN A 119 -36.57 2.50 -4.85
N GLU A 120 -35.71 2.64 -3.83
CA GLU A 120 -34.73 3.74 -3.75
C GLU A 120 -33.66 3.66 -4.87
N ALA A 121 -33.41 2.46 -5.41
CA ALA A 121 -32.46 2.24 -6.49
C ALA A 121 -33.00 2.62 -7.88
N SER A 122 -34.32 2.63 -8.10
CA SER A 122 -34.92 3.06 -9.38
C SER A 122 -34.93 4.58 -9.53
N ASP A 123 -35.19 5.32 -8.45
CA ASP A 123 -35.35 6.78 -8.49
C ASP A 123 -34.01 7.49 -8.81
N ILE A 124 -32.89 6.90 -8.39
CA ILE A 124 -31.54 7.40 -8.73
C ILE A 124 -31.24 7.25 -10.24
N ARG A 125 -31.78 6.23 -10.93
CA ARG A 125 -31.63 6.09 -12.40
C ARG A 125 -32.40 7.15 -13.17
N GLN A 126 -33.59 7.56 -12.70
CA GLN A 126 -34.39 8.59 -13.38
C GLN A 126 -33.74 9.98 -13.35
N TRP A 127 -32.98 10.30 -12.30
CA TRP A 127 -32.32 11.61 -12.18
C TRP A 127 -31.13 11.80 -13.14
N ILE A 128 -30.48 10.71 -13.58
CA ILE A 128 -29.23 10.77 -14.38
C ILE A 128 -29.48 10.96 -15.90
N HIS A 129 -30.67 10.64 -16.40
CA HIS A 129 -30.97 10.65 -17.85
C HIS A 129 -31.99 11.71 -18.31
N GLY A 130 -32.48 12.58 -17.42
CA GLY A 130 -33.56 13.55 -17.70
C GLY A 130 -33.12 14.95 -18.13
N GLY A 131 -32.06 15.10 -18.95
CA GLY A 131 -31.47 16.43 -19.24
C GLY A 131 -30.93 16.63 -20.66
N GLU A 132 -31.80 16.86 -21.64
CA GLU A 132 -31.41 17.52 -22.89
C GLU A 132 -31.32 19.04 -22.67
N SER A 133 -30.14 19.67 -22.84
CA SER A 133 -29.97 21.03 -23.39
C SER A 133 -28.51 21.53 -23.30
N ILE A 134 -27.89 21.72 -24.48
CA ILE A 134 -27.03 22.86 -24.86
C ILE A 134 -25.84 23.25 -23.95
N GLY A 135 -24.61 23.05 -24.46
CA GLY A 135 -23.64 24.15 -24.57
C GLY A 135 -22.69 24.45 -23.40
N TYR A 136 -22.64 23.63 -22.35
CA TYR A 136 -21.59 23.76 -21.31
C TYR A 136 -20.52 22.67 -21.44
N MET A 137 -19.25 23.03 -21.21
CA MET A 137 -18.18 22.04 -21.03
C MET A 137 -18.55 21.08 -19.90
N ASP A 138 -18.43 19.78 -20.16
CA ASP A 138 -18.84 18.71 -19.24
C ASP A 138 -17.89 18.60 -18.04
N PHE A 139 -18.07 19.52 -17.08
CA PHE A 139 -17.39 19.51 -15.79
C PHE A 139 -17.71 18.24 -14.99
N GLY A 140 -18.81 17.53 -15.28
CA GLY A 140 -19.15 16.25 -14.68
C GLY A 140 -18.12 15.17 -15.01
N ARG A 141 -17.86 14.93 -16.30
CA ARG A 141 -16.81 14.00 -16.76
C ARG A 141 -15.41 14.42 -16.32
N ILE A 142 -15.11 15.71 -16.27
CA ILE A 142 -13.81 16.19 -15.78
C ILE A 142 -13.66 15.88 -14.28
N LYS A 143 -14.70 16.15 -13.48
CA LYS A 143 -14.71 15.89 -12.03
C LYS A 143 -14.61 14.39 -11.70
N SER A 144 -15.31 13.50 -12.42
CA SER A 144 -15.21 12.04 -12.22
C SER A 144 -13.92 11.43 -12.80
N SER A 145 -13.29 12.08 -13.79
CA SER A 145 -11.95 11.69 -14.26
C SER A 145 -10.85 12.09 -13.29
N ILE A 146 -11.03 13.18 -12.55
CA ILE A 146 -10.04 13.70 -11.59
C ILE A 146 -10.19 13.02 -10.23
N PHE A 147 -11.37 13.06 -9.61
CA PHE A 147 -11.59 12.55 -8.25
C PHE A 147 -11.96 11.06 -8.25
N PRO A 148 -11.35 10.23 -7.37
CA PRO A 148 -11.75 8.83 -7.20
C PRO A 148 -13.18 8.71 -6.64
N GLU A 149 -14.14 8.36 -7.49
CA GLU A 149 -15.55 8.22 -7.08
C GLU A 149 -15.70 7.18 -5.96
N ARG A 150 -16.35 7.55 -4.84
CA ARG A 150 -16.57 6.65 -3.68
C ARG A 150 -17.87 5.86 -3.81
N SER A 151 -18.11 5.32 -5.01
CA SER A 151 -19.22 4.43 -5.28
C SER A 151 -18.98 3.06 -4.61
N PRO A 152 -20.04 2.27 -4.34
CA PRO A 152 -19.87 0.84 -4.13
C PRO A 152 -19.19 0.22 -5.35
N ILE A 153 -18.42 -0.84 -5.14
CA ILE A 153 -17.75 -1.59 -6.21
C ILE A 153 -18.69 -2.69 -6.64
N PHE A 154 -19.10 -2.70 -7.90
CA PHE A 154 -20.04 -3.67 -8.43
C PHE A 154 -19.54 -4.27 -9.73
N ALA A 155 -19.79 -5.56 -9.93
CA ALA A 155 -19.48 -6.26 -11.18
C ALA A 155 -20.53 -7.34 -11.46
N ALA A 156 -21.02 -7.37 -12.69
CA ALA A 156 -21.62 -8.56 -13.27
C ALA A 156 -20.57 -9.25 -14.15
N ALA A 157 -20.35 -10.54 -13.91
CA ALA A 157 -19.49 -11.34 -14.77
C ALA A 157 -20.05 -11.45 -16.18
N LYS A 158 -19.23 -11.21 -17.20
CA LYS A 158 -19.65 -11.38 -18.61
C LYS A 158 -20.18 -12.80 -18.83
N THR A 159 -21.47 -12.89 -19.16
CA THR A 159 -22.16 -14.15 -19.44
C THR A 159 -21.74 -14.70 -20.78
N HIS A 160 -21.28 -15.95 -20.79
CA HIS A 160 -20.90 -16.66 -22.00
C HIS A 160 -22.06 -17.57 -22.41
N HIS A 161 -22.89 -17.05 -23.31
CA HIS A 161 -24.04 -17.76 -23.85
C HIS A 161 -23.59 -18.97 -24.68
N VAL A 162 -24.26 -20.10 -24.43
CA VAL A 162 -24.17 -21.30 -25.25
C VAL A 162 -25.08 -21.13 -26.46
N THR A 163 -24.81 -21.80 -27.59
CA THR A 163 -25.71 -21.71 -28.77
C THR A 163 -27.09 -22.27 -28.45
N ASP A 164 -28.14 -21.68 -29.03
CA ASP A 164 -29.53 -22.11 -28.82
C ASP A 164 -29.76 -23.59 -29.11
N GLU A 165 -29.01 -24.16 -30.06
CA GLU A 165 -29.08 -25.57 -30.42
C GLU A 165 -28.55 -26.47 -29.30
N VAL A 166 -27.36 -26.15 -28.74
CA VAL A 166 -26.80 -26.87 -27.59
C VAL A 166 -27.66 -26.65 -26.34
N ALA A 167 -28.17 -25.44 -26.10
CA ALA A 167 -29.06 -25.16 -24.98
C ALA A 167 -30.43 -25.89 -25.08
N ARG A 168 -30.90 -26.21 -26.30
CA ARG A 168 -32.08 -27.08 -26.52
C ARG A 168 -31.77 -28.56 -26.31
N GLN A 169 -30.54 -28.98 -26.61
CA GLN A 169 -30.04 -30.35 -26.44
C GLN A 169 -29.51 -30.66 -25.02
N ALA A 170 -29.50 -29.67 -24.13
CA ALA A 170 -28.95 -29.79 -22.78
C ALA A 170 -29.59 -30.93 -21.96
N PRO A 171 -28.79 -31.88 -21.42
CA PRO A 171 -29.30 -33.09 -20.76
C PRO A 171 -30.05 -32.81 -19.45
N TYR A 172 -29.66 -31.79 -18.69
CA TYR A 172 -30.18 -31.50 -17.35
C TYR A 172 -30.99 -30.21 -17.31
N ARG A 173 -31.88 -30.07 -18.29
CA ARG A 173 -32.69 -28.87 -18.50
C ARG A 173 -33.62 -28.60 -17.32
N ALA A 174 -33.44 -27.47 -16.64
CA ALA A 174 -34.29 -27.07 -15.52
C ALA A 174 -35.76 -26.89 -15.97
N PRO A 175 -36.77 -27.35 -15.19
CA PRO A 175 -38.18 -27.29 -15.59
C PRO A 175 -38.73 -25.86 -15.77
N ASN A 176 -38.07 -24.84 -15.21
CA ASN A 176 -38.40 -23.42 -15.37
C ASN A 176 -37.44 -22.69 -16.35
N SER A 177 -36.80 -23.41 -17.28
CA SER A 177 -36.01 -22.84 -18.39
C SER A 177 -36.84 -22.56 -19.65
N SER A 178 -38.12 -22.98 -19.66
CA SER A 178 -39.10 -22.73 -20.71
C SER A 178 -39.78 -21.36 -20.56
N ILE A 179 -38.99 -20.28 -20.59
CA ILE A 179 -39.50 -19.03 -21.14
C ILE A 179 -39.04 -18.98 -22.60
N THR A 180 -39.91 -19.50 -23.46
CA THR A 180 -39.86 -19.20 -24.89
C THR A 180 -39.89 -17.69 -25.04
N PHE A 181 -38.84 -17.09 -25.60
CA PHE A 181 -38.86 -15.68 -25.99
C PHE A 181 -39.88 -15.53 -27.14
N CYS A 182 -41.14 -15.29 -26.79
CA CYS A 182 -42.14 -14.85 -27.75
C CYS A 182 -41.90 -13.36 -28.01
N ASP A 183 -41.76 -13.01 -29.28
CA ASP A 183 -41.37 -11.69 -29.79
C ASP A 183 -42.49 -10.63 -29.65
N LYS A 184 -43.28 -10.71 -28.57
CA LYS A 184 -44.48 -9.91 -28.31
C LYS A 184 -44.61 -9.37 -26.88
N ASP A 185 -43.77 -9.80 -25.95
CA ASP A 185 -43.65 -9.18 -24.62
C ASP A 185 -42.68 -7.98 -24.63
N VAL A 186 -42.56 -7.28 -25.78
CA VAL A 186 -41.83 -6.02 -25.91
C VAL A 186 -42.71 -4.88 -25.38
N SER A 187 -42.89 -4.88 -24.06
CA SER A 187 -43.48 -3.76 -23.32
C SER A 187 -42.61 -3.40 -22.11
N ALA A 188 -41.61 -2.57 -22.39
CA ALA A 188 -40.98 -1.64 -21.45
C ALA A 188 -40.29 -2.21 -20.19
N ASP A 189 -39.26 -3.06 -20.34
CA ASP A 189 -38.07 -2.95 -19.47
C ASP A 189 -36.75 -3.46 -20.11
N HIS A 190 -36.21 -2.69 -21.06
CA HIS A 190 -34.88 -2.95 -21.65
C HIS A 190 -33.72 -2.43 -20.77
N SER A 191 -33.86 -2.38 -19.43
CA SER A 191 -32.88 -1.76 -18.52
C SER A 191 -31.94 -2.72 -17.75
N ALA A 192 -31.98 -4.02 -18.06
CA ALA A 192 -31.09 -5.04 -17.52
C ALA A 192 -30.07 -5.53 -18.58
N LEU A 193 -29.00 -4.76 -18.78
CA LEU A 193 -27.92 -5.11 -19.71
C LEU A 193 -27.28 -6.47 -19.36
N SER A 194 -27.18 -7.35 -20.36
CA SER A 194 -26.10 -8.35 -20.39
C SER A 194 -24.76 -7.60 -20.46
N ALA A 195 -23.81 -7.97 -19.60
CA ALA A 195 -22.69 -7.12 -19.24
C ALA A 195 -21.77 -6.74 -20.42
N SER A 196 -21.98 -5.53 -20.94
CA SER A 196 -20.93 -4.70 -21.54
C SER A 196 -19.97 -4.19 -20.46
N HIS A 197 -18.93 -3.45 -20.86
CA HIS A 197 -18.01 -2.75 -19.96
C HIS A 197 -18.74 -1.77 -19.00
N ASP A 198 -20.01 -1.46 -19.27
CA ASP A 198 -20.80 -0.45 -18.53
C ASP A 198 -21.43 -0.98 -17.23
N VAL A 199 -21.43 -2.31 -17.00
CA VAL A 199 -22.07 -2.95 -15.82
C VAL A 199 -21.08 -3.31 -14.71
N ALA A 200 -19.78 -3.11 -14.93
CA ALA A 200 -18.74 -3.34 -13.92
C ALA A 200 -18.00 -2.05 -13.62
N SER A 201 -17.64 -1.84 -12.34
CA SER A 201 -16.92 -0.64 -11.88
C SER A 201 -15.42 -0.64 -12.27
N PHE A 202 -15.08 -1.24 -13.41
CA PHE A 202 -13.74 -1.17 -14.00
C PHE A 202 -13.55 0.21 -14.63
N ARG A 203 -12.56 0.96 -14.12
CA ARG A 203 -12.23 2.29 -14.60
C ARG A 203 -11.40 2.20 -15.89
N THR A 204 -11.79 2.91 -16.93
CA THR A 204 -10.95 3.12 -18.11
C THR A 204 -9.70 3.95 -17.74
N PRO A 205 -8.46 3.49 -18.01
CA PRO A 205 -7.25 4.17 -17.56
C PRO A 205 -7.05 5.49 -18.30
N ASN A 206 -6.93 6.59 -17.53
CA ASN A 206 -6.69 7.92 -18.06
C ASN A 206 -5.18 8.19 -18.30
N VAL A 207 -4.85 9.37 -18.82
CA VAL A 207 -3.45 9.75 -19.11
C VAL A 207 -2.57 9.65 -17.87
N PHE A 208 -3.10 10.03 -16.70
CA PHE A 208 -2.33 10.01 -15.45
C PHE A 208 -2.09 8.57 -14.96
N ASP A 209 -3.03 7.65 -15.17
CA ASP A 209 -2.82 6.22 -14.90
C ASP A 209 -1.70 5.61 -15.78
N LYS A 210 -1.58 6.07 -17.04
CA LYS A 210 -0.47 5.68 -17.93
C LYS A 210 0.87 6.25 -17.44
N ILE A 211 0.88 7.48 -16.90
CA ILE A 211 2.07 8.09 -16.28
C ILE A 211 2.48 7.32 -15.02
N THR A 212 1.55 6.97 -14.15
CA THR A 212 1.81 6.11 -12.97
C THR A 212 2.43 4.78 -13.38
N LYS A 213 1.87 4.09 -14.39
CA LYS A 213 2.41 2.82 -14.89
C LYS A 213 3.80 2.97 -15.53
N LEU A 214 4.06 4.09 -16.21
CA LEU A 214 5.38 4.42 -16.75
C LEU A 214 6.39 4.69 -15.62
N ALA A 215 5.99 5.40 -14.56
CA ALA A 215 6.84 5.70 -13.42
C ALA A 215 7.28 4.41 -12.68
N GLY A 216 6.35 3.48 -12.46
CA GLY A 216 6.66 2.13 -11.96
C GLY A 216 7.43 1.23 -12.93
N SER A 217 7.77 1.68 -14.15
CA SER A 217 8.50 0.85 -15.11
C SER A 217 9.96 0.62 -14.74
N ARG A 218 10.52 -0.51 -15.20
CA ARG A 218 11.94 -0.86 -14.98
C ARG A 218 12.89 0.13 -15.67
N ILE A 219 12.44 0.75 -16.77
CA ILE A 219 13.20 1.74 -17.52
C ILE A 219 13.36 3.01 -16.69
N THR A 220 12.26 3.49 -16.08
CA THR A 220 12.27 4.66 -15.21
C THR A 220 13.19 4.45 -14.01
N PHE A 221 13.05 3.32 -13.31
CA PHE A 221 13.94 2.95 -12.21
C PHE A 221 15.42 2.95 -12.62
N LEU A 222 15.77 2.32 -13.76
CA LEU A 222 17.15 2.30 -14.25
C LEU A 222 17.65 3.69 -14.66
N SER A 223 16.80 4.52 -15.27
CA SER A 223 17.18 5.89 -15.66
C SER A 223 17.48 6.78 -14.45
N ILE A 224 16.72 6.64 -13.36
CA ILE A 224 16.95 7.39 -12.12
C ILE A 224 18.22 6.86 -11.42
N LEU A 225 18.45 5.55 -11.39
CA LEU A 225 19.71 4.99 -10.88
C LEU A 225 20.93 5.47 -11.68
N ILE A 226 20.84 5.52 -13.01
CA ILE A 226 21.88 6.07 -13.87
C ILE A 226 22.10 7.56 -13.59
N MET A 227 21.04 8.34 -13.39
CA MET A 227 21.13 9.77 -13.06
C MET A 227 21.85 10.00 -11.72
N ILE A 228 21.55 9.19 -10.69
CA ILE A 228 22.25 9.21 -9.39
C ILE A 228 23.74 8.88 -9.58
N LEU A 229 24.07 7.86 -10.38
CA LEU A 229 25.46 7.47 -10.64
C LEU A 229 26.23 8.53 -11.44
N ILE A 230 25.59 9.19 -12.42
CA ILE A 230 26.16 10.32 -13.15
C ILE A 230 26.43 11.48 -12.20
N TRP A 231 25.48 11.82 -11.33
CA TRP A 231 25.68 12.84 -10.31
C TRP A 231 26.85 12.49 -9.39
N LEU A 232 26.91 11.27 -8.84
CA LEU A 232 28.03 10.86 -7.99
C LEU A 232 29.39 10.97 -8.72
N ALA A 233 29.47 10.53 -9.98
CA ALA A 233 30.68 10.62 -10.78
C ALA A 233 31.11 12.07 -11.07
N LEU A 234 30.15 12.96 -11.37
CA LEU A 234 30.43 14.38 -11.58
C LEU A 234 30.89 15.06 -10.27
N GLY A 235 30.29 14.73 -9.13
CA GLY A 235 30.71 15.25 -7.82
C GLY A 235 32.15 14.88 -7.46
N LEU A 236 32.59 13.67 -7.82
CA LEU A 236 33.98 13.23 -7.65
C LEU A 236 34.98 13.97 -8.56
N VAL A 237 34.54 14.49 -9.71
CA VAL A 237 35.38 15.22 -10.68
C VAL A 237 35.43 16.73 -10.38
N PHE A 238 34.28 17.33 -10.05
CA PHE A 238 34.14 18.78 -9.87
C PHE A 238 34.18 19.25 -8.41
N GLY A 239 34.15 18.32 -7.45
CA GLY A 239 34.16 18.61 -6.01
C GLY A 239 32.77 18.67 -5.39
N MET A 240 32.60 18.06 -4.22
CA MET A 240 31.32 17.93 -3.51
C MET A 240 31.08 19.07 -2.49
N GLY A 241 31.13 20.32 -2.96
CA GLY A 241 30.84 21.49 -2.12
C GLY A 241 29.36 21.61 -1.72
N ASP A 242 29.04 22.57 -0.84
CA ASP A 242 27.68 22.70 -0.29
C ASP A 242 26.61 22.96 -1.38
N THR A 243 26.91 23.78 -2.39
CA THR A 243 26.02 23.98 -3.55
C THR A 243 25.77 22.69 -4.34
N TRP A 244 26.77 21.80 -4.44
CA TRP A 244 26.63 20.51 -5.13
C TRP A 244 25.63 19.59 -4.42
N GLN A 245 25.66 19.60 -3.08
CA GLN A 245 24.75 18.87 -2.21
C GLN A 245 23.32 19.44 -2.27
N ILE A 246 23.16 20.76 -2.15
CA ILE A 246 21.84 21.44 -2.21
C ILE A 246 21.12 21.17 -3.53
N VAL A 247 21.82 21.17 -4.66
CA VAL A 247 21.23 20.87 -5.98
C VAL A 247 20.64 19.45 -6.02
N PHE A 248 21.36 18.45 -5.49
CA PHE A 248 20.86 17.07 -5.43
C PHE A 248 19.69 16.93 -4.47
N GLN A 249 19.79 17.51 -3.28
CA GLN A 249 18.74 17.52 -2.28
C GLN A 249 17.42 18.08 -2.84
N ASN A 250 17.49 19.20 -3.58
CA ASN A 250 16.31 19.81 -4.21
C ASN A 250 15.77 18.96 -5.36
N ALA A 251 16.62 18.44 -6.24
CA ALA A 251 16.19 17.54 -7.32
C ALA A 251 15.54 16.25 -6.78
N SER A 252 16.12 15.68 -5.72
CA SER A 252 15.60 14.53 -4.98
C SER A 252 14.23 14.83 -4.39
N SER A 253 14.09 15.90 -3.60
CA SER A 253 12.84 16.20 -2.92
C SER A 253 11.67 16.47 -3.88
N ILE A 254 11.93 17.09 -5.05
CA ILE A 254 10.95 17.22 -6.13
C ILE A 254 10.57 15.85 -6.72
N GLN A 255 11.54 14.97 -6.99
CA GLN A 255 11.26 13.63 -7.51
C GLN A 255 10.46 12.80 -6.53
N VAL A 256 10.84 12.78 -5.26
CA VAL A 256 10.20 11.96 -4.20
C VAL A 256 8.75 12.40 -4.03
N TYR A 257 8.51 13.70 -3.91
CA TYR A 257 7.17 14.29 -3.87
C TYR A 257 6.29 13.91 -5.09
N VAL A 258 6.85 13.94 -6.30
CA VAL A 258 6.13 13.47 -7.52
C VAL A 258 5.86 11.96 -7.45
N THR A 259 6.81 11.17 -6.94
CA THR A 259 6.65 9.72 -6.78
C THR A 259 5.60 9.39 -5.72
N ASP A 260 5.51 10.11 -4.61
CA ASP A 260 4.50 9.89 -3.55
C ASP A 260 3.07 10.13 -4.05
N ILE A 261 2.85 11.21 -4.79
CA ILE A 261 1.59 11.47 -5.53
C ILE A 261 1.23 10.28 -6.43
N LEU A 262 2.21 9.77 -7.17
CA LEU A 262 2.01 8.64 -8.08
C LEU A 262 1.85 7.30 -7.35
N LEU A 263 2.44 7.11 -6.17
CA LEU A 263 2.30 5.93 -5.30
C LEU A 263 0.89 5.88 -4.67
N ILE A 264 0.37 7.01 -4.18
CA ILE A 264 -1.02 7.13 -3.72
C ILE A 264 -1.97 6.71 -4.84
N ARG A 265 -1.77 7.26 -6.05
CA ARG A 265 -2.59 6.92 -7.22
C ARG A 265 -2.45 5.45 -7.63
N GLN A 266 -1.23 4.91 -7.60
CA GLN A 266 -0.95 3.52 -7.93
C GLN A 266 -1.72 2.59 -7.00
N GLN A 267 -1.63 2.81 -5.69
CA GLN A 267 -2.31 2.01 -4.70
C GLN A 267 -3.83 2.08 -4.84
N GLN A 268 -4.43 3.28 -4.96
CA GLN A 268 -5.87 3.44 -5.16
C GLN A 268 -6.38 2.71 -6.42
N ASN A 269 -5.62 2.77 -7.52
CA ASN A 269 -5.95 2.06 -8.77
C ASN A 269 -5.84 0.53 -8.59
N ALA A 270 -4.78 0.05 -7.96
CA ALA A 270 -4.56 -1.37 -7.69
C ALA A 270 -5.63 -1.96 -6.76
N GLY A 271 -5.98 -1.24 -5.69
CA GLY A 271 -7.05 -1.61 -4.77
C GLY A 271 -8.40 -1.73 -5.47
N ARG A 272 -8.80 -0.72 -6.27
CA ARG A 272 -10.06 -0.77 -7.04
C ARG A 272 -10.10 -1.91 -8.05
N ALA A 273 -9.03 -2.11 -8.82
CA ALA A 273 -8.96 -3.18 -9.81
C ALA A 273 -9.07 -4.58 -9.17
N LEU A 274 -8.40 -4.78 -8.03
CA LEU A 274 -8.47 -6.00 -7.24
C LEU A 274 -9.90 -6.30 -6.76
N MET A 275 -10.58 -5.31 -6.18
CA MET A 275 -11.95 -5.47 -5.67
C MET A 275 -12.96 -5.73 -6.79
N ALA A 276 -12.87 -5.01 -7.91
CA ALA A 276 -13.75 -5.22 -9.07
C ALA A 276 -13.58 -6.64 -9.63
N THR A 277 -12.35 -7.16 -9.65
CA THR A 277 -12.07 -8.54 -10.08
C THR A 277 -12.60 -9.58 -9.08
N ILE A 278 -12.50 -9.35 -7.77
CA ILE A 278 -13.09 -10.24 -6.76
C ILE A 278 -14.63 -10.26 -6.90
N ALA A 279 -15.27 -9.10 -7.11
CA ALA A 279 -16.70 -9.01 -7.36
C ALA A 279 -17.11 -9.80 -8.62
N GLU A 280 -16.30 -9.77 -9.69
CA GLU A 280 -16.56 -10.56 -10.90
C GLU A 280 -16.47 -12.08 -10.64
N LEU A 281 -15.47 -12.53 -9.87
CA LEU A 281 -15.34 -13.93 -9.46
C LEU A 281 -16.51 -14.38 -8.57
N GLN A 282 -16.93 -13.55 -7.61
CA GLN A 282 -18.09 -13.83 -6.75
C GLN A 282 -19.42 -13.79 -7.52
N SER A 283 -19.53 -12.97 -8.58
CA SER A 283 -20.67 -12.97 -9.51
C SER A 283 -20.80 -14.32 -10.23
N ARG A 284 -19.70 -14.87 -10.77
CA ARG A 284 -19.71 -16.24 -11.34
C ARG A 284 -19.97 -17.32 -10.29
N GLY A 285 -19.37 -17.20 -9.11
CA GLY A 285 -19.62 -18.12 -7.99
C GLY A 285 -21.10 -18.25 -7.62
N LYS A 286 -21.86 -17.15 -7.65
CA LYS A 286 -23.34 -17.19 -7.47
C LYS A 286 -24.06 -17.95 -8.59
N THR A 287 -23.61 -17.83 -9.84
CA THR A 287 -24.12 -18.64 -10.96
C THR A 287 -23.80 -20.13 -10.78
N PHE A 288 -22.61 -20.49 -10.31
CA PHE A 288 -22.28 -21.89 -10.03
C PHE A 288 -23.20 -22.49 -8.95
N VAL A 289 -23.42 -21.78 -7.84
CA VAL A 289 -24.38 -22.18 -6.78
C VAL A 289 -25.81 -22.33 -7.33
N ARG A 290 -26.20 -21.52 -8.31
CA ARG A 290 -27.51 -21.61 -8.98
C ARG A 290 -27.62 -22.85 -9.88
N LEU A 291 -26.56 -23.21 -10.59
CA LEU A 291 -26.62 -24.21 -11.67
C LEU A 291 -26.29 -25.63 -11.23
N PHE A 292 -25.28 -25.84 -10.37
CA PHE A 292 -24.91 -27.19 -9.92
C PHE A 292 -26.07 -28.05 -9.37
N PRO A 293 -27.03 -27.52 -8.57
CA PRO A 293 -28.18 -28.31 -8.10
C PRO A 293 -29.04 -28.95 -9.19
N HIS A 294 -28.97 -28.46 -10.43
CA HIS A 294 -29.75 -28.99 -11.56
C HIS A 294 -29.07 -30.19 -12.23
N ILE A 295 -27.78 -30.43 -12.00
CA ILE A 295 -27.02 -31.55 -12.58
C ILE A 295 -27.10 -32.74 -11.60
N PRO A 296 -27.86 -33.82 -11.89
CA PRO A 296 -28.06 -34.93 -10.95
C PRO A 296 -26.75 -35.65 -10.60
N GLU A 297 -25.86 -35.78 -11.58
CA GLU A 297 -24.56 -36.45 -11.45
C GLU A 297 -23.58 -35.66 -10.57
N SER A 298 -23.79 -34.34 -10.41
CA SER A 298 -23.01 -33.52 -9.48
C SER A 298 -23.26 -33.87 -8.02
N LYS A 299 -24.37 -34.57 -7.72
CA LYS A 299 -24.81 -34.99 -6.38
C LYS A 299 -24.72 -33.87 -5.33
N TYR A 300 -25.12 -32.67 -5.73
CA TYR A 300 -25.01 -31.46 -4.92
C TYR A 300 -25.81 -31.57 -3.60
N MET A 301 -25.12 -31.90 -2.51
CA MET A 301 -25.78 -32.20 -1.24
C MET A 301 -26.35 -30.97 -0.56
N ASN A 302 -27.62 -31.07 -0.13
CA ASN A 302 -28.16 -30.24 0.95
C ASN A 302 -27.61 -30.76 2.28
N THR A 303 -27.07 -29.86 3.10
CA THR A 303 -26.06 -30.15 4.15
C THR A 303 -26.61 -30.83 5.42
N SER A 304 -27.61 -31.71 5.33
CA SER A 304 -28.36 -32.17 6.50
C SER A 304 -28.56 -33.68 6.71
N LEU A 305 -28.41 -34.60 5.73
CA LEU A 305 -28.95 -35.97 5.94
C LEU A 305 -28.35 -37.19 5.19
N GLU A 306 -27.24 -37.12 4.44
CA GLU A 306 -26.74 -38.29 3.67
C GLU A 306 -25.30 -38.74 3.99
N GLU A 307 -25.05 -40.04 3.80
CA GLU A 307 -23.80 -40.73 4.15
C GLU A 307 -22.58 -40.28 3.33
N THR A 308 -21.40 -40.32 3.96
CA THR A 308 -20.10 -39.95 3.37
C THR A 308 -19.75 -40.83 2.17
N GLN A 309 -20.08 -40.36 0.96
CA GLN A 309 -19.86 -41.09 -0.27
C GLN A 309 -18.38 -41.05 -0.71
N LYS A 310 -17.93 -42.06 -1.47
CA LYS A 310 -16.54 -42.14 -1.95
C LYS A 310 -16.25 -40.99 -2.94
N VAL A 311 -15.26 -40.17 -2.59
CA VAL A 311 -14.67 -39.13 -3.44
C VAL A 311 -14.22 -39.71 -4.79
N ASN A 312 -14.43 -38.96 -5.88
CA ASN A 312 -13.90 -39.28 -7.20
C ASN A 312 -12.35 -39.39 -7.14
N SER A 313 -11.82 -40.58 -7.44
CA SER A 313 -10.39 -40.87 -7.36
C SER A 313 -9.52 -40.01 -8.26
N HIS A 314 -10.04 -39.54 -9.41
CA HIS A 314 -9.31 -38.65 -10.32
C HIS A 314 -9.07 -37.28 -9.68
N VAL A 315 -10.13 -36.65 -9.17
CA VAL A 315 -10.07 -35.34 -8.50
C VAL A 315 -9.22 -35.41 -7.21
N LYS A 316 -9.26 -36.56 -6.51
CA LYS A 316 -8.38 -36.78 -5.35
C LYS A 316 -6.90 -36.86 -5.75
N ASP A 317 -6.56 -37.64 -6.78
CA ASP A 317 -5.20 -37.77 -7.29
C ASP A 317 -4.66 -36.41 -7.80
N PHE A 318 -5.49 -35.63 -8.48
CA PHE A 318 -5.17 -34.24 -8.86
C PHE A 318 -4.93 -33.34 -7.62
N ASN A 319 -5.78 -33.41 -6.60
CA ASN A 319 -5.62 -32.62 -5.36
C ASN A 319 -4.30 -32.93 -4.62
N GLU A 320 -3.85 -34.19 -4.65
CA GLU A 320 -2.60 -34.65 -4.05
C GLU A 320 -1.36 -34.35 -4.92
N LYS A 321 -1.48 -34.40 -6.24
CA LYS A 321 -0.39 -34.09 -7.19
C LYS A 321 -0.26 -32.61 -7.55
N TYR A 322 -1.26 -31.78 -7.25
CA TYR A 322 -1.29 -30.37 -7.62
C TYR A 322 -0.02 -29.63 -7.22
N ASN A 323 0.76 -29.25 -8.23
CA ASN A 323 1.95 -28.42 -8.08
C ASN A 323 1.63 -27.01 -8.59
N GLU A 324 1.63 -26.04 -7.68
CA GLU A 324 1.38 -24.61 -7.96
C GLU A 324 2.28 -24.06 -9.08
N SER A 325 3.48 -24.64 -9.25
CA SER A 325 4.45 -24.22 -10.27
C SER A 325 4.22 -24.83 -11.67
N GLU A 326 3.29 -25.77 -11.82
CA GLU A 326 3.03 -26.49 -13.08
C GLU A 326 1.81 -25.94 -13.84
N HIS A 327 0.73 -25.58 -13.13
CA HIS A 327 -0.49 -25.01 -13.72
C HIS A 327 -0.49 -23.47 -13.85
N LEU A 328 0.50 -22.77 -13.29
CA LEU A 328 0.77 -21.39 -13.67
C LEU A 328 1.37 -21.37 -15.10
N GLU A 329 0.50 -21.37 -16.11
CA GLU A 329 0.86 -21.07 -17.52
C GLU A 329 1.26 -19.59 -17.69
N THR A 330 2.27 -19.17 -16.92
CA THR A 330 3.04 -17.97 -17.23
C THR A 330 4.08 -18.39 -18.26
N ALA A 331 4.01 -17.80 -19.46
CA ALA A 331 5.03 -18.00 -20.49
C ALA A 331 6.42 -17.85 -19.86
N LYS A 332 7.29 -18.85 -20.02
CA LYS A 332 8.59 -18.94 -19.33
C LYS A 332 9.29 -17.58 -19.41
N PRO A 333 9.50 -16.88 -18.28
CA PRO A 333 9.95 -15.49 -18.32
C PRO A 333 11.30 -15.41 -19.02
N SER A 334 11.54 -14.31 -19.75
CA SER A 334 12.85 -14.10 -20.36
C SER A 334 13.94 -14.22 -19.30
N ARG A 335 15.14 -14.70 -19.67
CA ARG A 335 16.25 -14.81 -18.71
C ARG A 335 16.51 -13.47 -18.00
N TYR A 336 16.35 -12.36 -18.72
CA TYR A 336 16.45 -11.00 -18.19
C TYR A 336 15.30 -10.66 -17.22
N ASP A 337 14.05 -11.04 -17.52
CA ASP A 337 12.91 -10.86 -16.61
C ASP A 337 13.09 -11.64 -15.31
N TYR A 338 13.54 -12.90 -15.42
CA TYR A 338 13.77 -13.77 -14.27
C TYR A 338 14.86 -13.20 -13.36
N VAL A 339 16.02 -12.84 -13.92
CA VAL A 339 17.11 -12.21 -13.16
C VAL A 339 16.66 -10.90 -12.55
N TRP A 340 15.95 -10.03 -13.31
CA TRP A 340 15.40 -8.78 -12.80
C TRP A 340 14.50 -8.99 -11.58
N ILE A 341 13.49 -9.85 -11.71
CA ILE A 341 12.51 -10.11 -10.66
C ILE A 341 13.19 -10.73 -9.43
N LYS A 342 14.15 -11.65 -9.62
CA LYS A 342 14.89 -12.26 -8.49
C LYS A 342 15.79 -11.26 -7.78
N SER A 343 16.50 -10.39 -8.51
CA SER A 343 17.31 -9.32 -7.90
C SER A 343 16.45 -8.32 -7.13
N CYS A 344 15.34 -7.85 -7.71
CA CYS A 344 14.42 -6.94 -7.03
C CYS A 344 13.77 -7.60 -5.80
N GLN A 345 13.40 -8.88 -5.87
CA GLN A 345 12.93 -9.64 -4.70
C GLN A 345 13.99 -9.76 -3.60
N ALA A 346 15.26 -9.94 -3.94
CA ALA A 346 16.34 -9.99 -2.96
C ALA A 346 16.54 -8.62 -2.28
N VAL A 347 16.61 -7.54 -3.05
CA VAL A 347 16.74 -6.16 -2.53
C VAL A 347 15.54 -5.80 -1.67
N ALA A 348 14.31 -6.07 -2.12
CA ALA A 348 13.10 -5.80 -1.36
C ALA A 348 13.08 -6.56 -0.02
N LYS A 349 13.50 -7.83 0.02
CA LYS A 349 13.62 -8.60 1.27
C LYS A 349 14.66 -8.04 2.24
N VAL A 350 15.75 -7.45 1.75
CA VAL A 350 16.76 -6.79 2.59
C VAL A 350 16.21 -5.48 3.15
N LEU A 351 15.69 -4.60 2.30
CA LEU A 351 15.14 -3.29 2.68
C LEU A 351 13.93 -3.40 3.62
N GLY A 352 13.05 -4.36 3.37
CA GLY A 352 11.88 -4.63 4.20
C GLY A 352 12.14 -5.54 5.41
N SER A 353 13.37 -5.60 5.92
CA SER A 353 13.73 -6.40 7.11
C SER A 353 13.85 -5.54 8.37
N VAL A 354 13.60 -6.13 9.55
CA VAL A 354 13.88 -5.47 10.85
C VAL A 354 15.31 -4.92 10.92
N TRP A 355 16.28 -5.64 10.35
CA TRP A 355 17.67 -5.23 10.37
C TRP A 355 17.92 -3.95 9.57
N ALA A 356 17.21 -3.72 8.47
CA ALA A 356 17.26 -2.45 7.76
C ALA A 356 16.73 -1.30 8.63
N TYR A 357 15.65 -1.50 9.39
CA TYR A 357 15.14 -0.48 10.32
C TYR A 357 16.14 -0.17 11.44
N ILE A 358 16.74 -1.21 12.02
CA ILE A 358 17.73 -1.08 13.09
C ILE A 358 18.96 -0.31 12.57
N LEU A 359 19.47 -0.68 11.39
CA LEU A 359 20.60 0.02 10.78
C LEU A 359 20.27 1.46 10.41
N TYR A 360 19.05 1.73 9.92
CA TYR A 360 18.57 3.09 9.63
C TYR A 360 18.60 3.97 10.89
N TRP A 361 17.95 3.53 11.97
CA TRP A 361 17.91 4.30 13.22
C TRP A 361 19.25 4.36 13.95
N ILE A 362 20.12 3.36 13.83
CA ILE A 362 21.52 3.44 14.31
C ILE A 362 22.29 4.50 13.54
N GLY A 363 22.12 4.60 12.21
CA GLY A 363 22.75 5.63 11.40
C GLY A 363 22.34 7.05 11.81
N ILE A 364 21.03 7.29 11.96
CA ILE A 364 20.49 8.57 12.46
C ILE A 364 20.97 8.84 13.90
N GLY A 365 20.96 7.84 14.78
CA GLY A 365 21.45 7.97 16.16
C GLY A 365 22.94 8.32 16.25
N ALA A 366 23.77 7.72 15.39
CA ALA A 366 25.20 8.05 15.28
C ALA A 366 25.42 9.48 14.78
N TRP A 367 24.64 9.94 13.79
CA TRP A 367 24.67 11.33 13.34
C TRP A 367 24.26 12.32 14.45
N ILE A 368 23.19 12.04 15.20
CA ILE A 368 22.80 12.87 16.36
C ILE A 368 23.91 12.90 17.41
N ALA A 369 24.53 11.74 17.72
CA ALA A 369 25.58 11.63 18.73
C ALA A 369 26.89 12.35 18.35
N LEU A 370 27.22 12.45 17.06
CA LEU A 370 28.37 13.18 16.56
C LEU A 370 28.14 14.69 16.44
N GLY A 371 26.87 15.13 16.33
CA GLY A 371 26.49 16.54 16.15
C GLY A 371 27.10 17.56 17.13
N PRO A 372 27.23 17.28 18.45
CA PRO A 372 27.87 18.19 19.40
C PRO A 372 29.33 18.51 19.05
N SER A 373 30.09 17.52 18.55
CA SER A 373 31.48 17.70 18.11
C SER A 373 31.62 18.66 16.93
N PHE A 374 30.58 18.73 16.09
CA PHE A 374 30.47 19.64 14.94
C PHE A 374 29.60 20.87 15.22
N LYS A 375 29.20 21.10 16.48
CA LYS A 375 28.33 22.21 16.92
C LYS A 375 26.99 22.31 16.16
N PHE A 376 26.51 21.20 15.57
CA PHE A 376 25.31 21.16 14.71
C PHE A 376 25.31 22.19 13.57
N SER A 377 26.46 22.46 12.95
CA SER A 377 26.59 23.43 11.85
C SER A 377 25.68 23.12 10.64
N ASN A 378 25.44 24.13 9.79
CA ASN A 378 24.61 23.95 8.59
C ASN A 378 25.20 22.87 7.66
N THR A 379 26.51 22.84 7.43
CA THR A 379 27.20 21.77 6.67
C THR A 379 27.01 20.39 7.31
N TRP A 380 27.00 20.28 8.65
CA TRP A 380 26.72 19.02 9.34
C TRP A 380 25.28 18.50 9.13
N GLN A 381 24.32 19.43 9.01
CA GLN A 381 22.93 19.12 8.67
C GLN A 381 22.80 18.78 7.17
N LEU A 382 23.53 19.46 6.30
CA LEU A 382 23.52 19.22 4.85
C LEU A 382 24.01 17.81 4.47
N TYR A 383 24.98 17.25 5.20
CA TYR A 383 25.42 15.87 4.97
C TYR A 383 24.32 14.83 5.23
N VAL A 384 23.59 14.92 6.36
CA VAL A 384 22.49 13.97 6.61
C VAL A 384 21.33 14.21 5.64
N ASN A 385 21.07 15.46 5.27
CA ASN A 385 20.03 15.84 4.33
C ASN A 385 20.31 15.27 2.91
N THR A 386 21.56 15.34 2.45
CA THR A 386 21.99 14.70 1.19
C THR A 386 21.94 13.17 1.28
N ALA A 387 22.31 12.58 2.42
CA ALA A 387 22.25 11.15 2.63
C ALA A 387 20.79 10.62 2.67
N THR A 388 19.88 11.33 3.33
CA THR A 388 18.45 10.98 3.35
C THR A 388 17.79 11.23 2.01
N ALA A 389 18.13 12.30 1.30
CA ALA A 389 17.73 12.53 -0.10
C ALA A 389 18.11 11.33 -0.98
N LEU A 390 19.34 10.83 -0.89
CA LEU A 390 19.80 9.66 -1.66
C LEU A 390 18.97 8.41 -1.33
N VAL A 391 18.70 8.17 -0.03
CA VAL A 391 17.86 7.04 0.41
C VAL A 391 16.44 7.19 -0.13
N LEU A 392 15.78 8.35 0.06
CA LEU A 392 14.42 8.64 -0.40
C LEU A 392 14.29 8.48 -1.93
N THR A 393 15.23 9.06 -2.68
CA THR A 393 15.26 8.95 -4.16
C THR A 393 15.27 7.49 -4.59
N PHE A 394 16.11 6.68 -3.96
CA PHE A 394 16.22 5.26 -4.28
C PHE A 394 15.02 4.44 -3.79
N THR A 395 14.57 4.61 -2.54
CA THR A 395 13.50 3.78 -1.95
C THR A 395 12.14 4.09 -2.56
N SER A 396 11.82 5.35 -2.87
CA SER A 396 10.55 5.75 -3.49
C SER A 396 10.38 5.10 -4.88
N VAL A 397 11.37 5.25 -5.76
CA VAL A 397 11.33 4.69 -7.13
C VAL A 397 11.46 3.17 -7.14
N PHE A 398 12.20 2.60 -6.17
CA PHE A 398 12.27 1.15 -5.99
C PHE A 398 10.92 0.58 -5.52
N LEU A 399 10.25 1.24 -4.57
CA LEU A 399 8.92 0.87 -4.09
C LEU A 399 7.90 0.93 -5.24
N GLN A 400 7.92 1.99 -6.04
CA GLN A 400 7.05 2.13 -7.21
C GLN A 400 7.28 1.00 -8.23
N ASN A 401 8.54 0.63 -8.49
CA ASN A 401 8.86 -0.47 -9.39
C ASN A 401 8.46 -1.85 -8.84
N ILE A 402 8.69 -2.13 -7.55
CA ILE A 402 8.35 -3.43 -6.97
C ILE A 402 6.82 -3.62 -6.93
N GLN A 403 6.06 -2.57 -6.61
CA GLN A 403 4.60 -2.55 -6.62
C GLN A 403 4.05 -2.83 -8.02
N GLN A 404 4.47 -2.06 -9.03
CA GLN A 404 4.02 -2.25 -10.43
C GLN A 404 4.34 -3.68 -10.92
N SER A 405 5.52 -4.20 -10.54
CA SER A 405 5.93 -5.57 -10.84
C SER A 405 5.09 -6.65 -10.13
N GLN A 406 4.50 -6.39 -8.97
CA GLN A 406 3.56 -7.34 -8.35
C GLN A 406 2.14 -7.18 -8.89
N GLU A 407 1.69 -5.95 -9.15
CA GLU A 407 0.37 -5.67 -9.75
C GLU A 407 0.23 -6.33 -11.13
N ASP A 408 1.24 -6.22 -11.99
CA ASP A 408 1.25 -6.89 -13.30
C ASP A 408 1.30 -8.43 -13.21
N LYS A 409 1.73 -9.00 -12.08
CA LYS A 409 1.64 -10.46 -11.83
C LYS A 409 0.26 -10.82 -11.30
N LEU A 410 -0.23 -10.07 -10.32
CA LEU A 410 -1.53 -10.21 -9.70
C LEU A 410 -2.65 -10.18 -10.75
N ALA A 411 -2.63 -9.17 -11.64
CA ALA A 411 -3.59 -9.06 -12.74
C ALA A 411 -3.58 -10.32 -13.63
N LYS A 412 -2.42 -10.88 -13.97
CA LYS A 412 -2.31 -12.10 -14.79
C LYS A 412 -2.83 -13.35 -14.07
N LEU A 413 -2.57 -13.50 -12.77
CA LEU A 413 -3.08 -14.62 -11.98
C LEU A 413 -4.61 -14.57 -11.86
N LEU A 414 -5.16 -13.38 -11.67
CA LEU A 414 -6.61 -13.15 -11.66
C LEU A 414 -7.25 -13.37 -13.04
N GLU A 415 -6.58 -12.94 -14.13
CA GLU A 415 -7.01 -13.20 -15.50
C GLU A 415 -7.03 -14.71 -15.81
N GLN A 416 -6.06 -15.48 -15.30
CA GLN A 416 -6.06 -16.95 -15.38
C GLN A 416 -7.24 -17.57 -14.61
N ALA A 417 -7.50 -17.12 -13.38
CA ALA A 417 -8.65 -17.58 -12.59
C ALA A 417 -10.00 -17.27 -13.28
N ILE A 418 -10.14 -16.08 -13.88
CA ILE A 418 -11.31 -15.71 -14.70
C ILE A 418 -11.46 -16.63 -15.91
N LYS A 419 -10.37 -16.95 -16.63
CA LYS A 419 -10.42 -17.84 -17.81
C LYS A 419 -10.91 -19.24 -17.44
N ILE A 420 -10.44 -19.79 -16.32
CA ILE A 420 -10.92 -21.08 -15.82
C ILE A 420 -12.41 -21.00 -15.46
N ASP A 421 -12.83 -19.96 -14.74
CA ASP A 421 -14.24 -19.73 -14.42
C ASP A 421 -15.14 -19.62 -15.66
N ILE A 422 -14.65 -19.03 -16.76
CA ILE A 422 -15.41 -18.93 -18.03
C ILE A 422 -15.63 -20.32 -18.63
N VAL A 423 -14.62 -21.19 -18.64
CA VAL A 423 -14.74 -22.58 -19.14
C VAL A 423 -15.72 -23.38 -18.27
N ILE A 424 -15.60 -23.25 -16.94
CA ILE A 424 -16.52 -23.82 -15.96
C ILE A 424 -17.97 -23.35 -16.21
N GLU A 425 -18.16 -22.04 -16.40
CA GLU A 425 -19.48 -21.45 -16.70
C GLU A 425 -20.06 -22.00 -18.02
N GLN A 426 -19.26 -22.08 -19.07
CA GLN A 426 -19.68 -22.57 -20.38
C GLN A 426 -20.12 -24.04 -20.33
N ASN A 427 -19.34 -24.93 -19.72
CA ASN A 427 -19.68 -26.35 -19.63
C ASN A 427 -20.94 -26.57 -18.79
N ILE A 428 -21.06 -25.94 -17.61
CA ILE A 428 -22.27 -26.05 -16.78
C ILE A 428 -23.51 -25.51 -17.51
N ARG A 429 -23.39 -24.42 -18.26
CA ARG A 429 -24.49 -23.87 -19.08
C ARG A 429 -24.86 -24.80 -20.24
N ALA A 430 -23.90 -25.50 -20.85
CA ALA A 430 -24.19 -26.49 -21.88
C ALA A 430 -24.95 -27.70 -21.32
N LEU A 431 -24.57 -28.16 -20.11
CA LEU A 431 -25.24 -29.26 -19.41
C LEU A 431 -26.66 -28.91 -18.93
N THR A 432 -26.90 -27.66 -18.51
CA THR A 432 -28.18 -27.21 -17.92
C THR A 432 -29.12 -26.43 -18.87
N GLY A 433 -28.60 -25.94 -19.99
CA GLY A 433 -29.32 -25.08 -20.93
C GLY A 433 -29.61 -23.67 -20.42
N ASP A 434 -28.97 -23.23 -19.33
CA ASP A 434 -29.25 -21.93 -18.72
C ASP A 434 -28.66 -20.75 -19.50
N GLN A 435 -29.53 -19.89 -20.00
CA GLN A 435 -29.18 -18.63 -20.67
C GLN A 435 -29.30 -17.40 -19.76
N ARG A 436 -29.65 -17.57 -18.48
CA ARG A 436 -29.86 -16.43 -17.57
C ARG A 436 -28.54 -15.73 -17.25
N LEU A 437 -28.58 -14.40 -17.29
CA LEU A 437 -27.45 -13.54 -16.98
C LEU A 437 -26.84 -13.82 -15.60
N ASN A 438 -25.55 -13.51 -15.46
CA ASN A 438 -24.87 -13.55 -14.18
C ASN A 438 -25.36 -12.39 -13.28
N PRO A 439 -25.59 -12.64 -11.98
CA PRO A 439 -26.09 -11.60 -11.09
C PRO A 439 -25.01 -10.55 -10.81
N ILE A 440 -25.41 -9.28 -10.69
CA ILE A 440 -24.52 -8.23 -10.19
C ILE A 440 -24.09 -8.59 -8.76
N PHE A 441 -22.78 -8.65 -8.51
CA PHE A 441 -22.23 -8.67 -7.17
C PHE A 441 -21.80 -7.26 -6.78
N THR A 442 -22.14 -6.82 -5.56
CA THR A 442 -21.79 -5.49 -5.03
C THR A 442 -21.03 -5.65 -3.72
N ILE A 443 -19.81 -5.12 -3.69
CA ILE A 443 -19.00 -4.93 -2.47
C ILE A 443 -19.39 -3.56 -1.89
N PRO A 444 -19.98 -3.51 -0.68
CA PRO A 444 -20.40 -2.25 -0.06
C PRO A 444 -19.20 -1.39 0.34
N VAL A 445 -19.37 -0.07 0.32
CA VAL A 445 -18.34 0.86 0.82
C VAL A 445 -18.26 0.72 2.35
N PRO A 446 -17.08 0.45 2.94
CA PRO A 446 -16.95 0.35 4.40
C PRO A 446 -17.23 1.70 5.06
N SER A 447 -17.99 1.70 6.16
CA SER A 447 -18.36 2.91 6.88
C SER A 447 -17.14 3.61 7.47
N ARG A 448 -16.76 4.78 6.93
CA ARG A 448 -15.62 5.59 7.42
C ARG A 448 -16.04 6.64 8.45
N SER A 449 -15.25 6.79 9.49
CA SER A 449 -15.31 7.91 10.44
C SER A 449 -14.98 9.26 9.77
N ALA A 450 -15.32 10.37 10.43
CA ALA A 450 -15.02 11.71 9.88
C ALA A 450 -13.53 11.92 9.62
N MET A 451 -12.65 11.38 10.48
CA MET A 451 -11.21 11.50 10.36
C MET A 451 -10.64 10.68 9.19
N GLU A 452 -11.14 9.44 9.00
CA GLU A 452 -10.78 8.65 7.82
C GLU A 452 -11.24 9.31 6.52
N ARG A 453 -12.41 9.97 6.52
CA ARG A 453 -12.88 10.72 5.34
C ARG A 453 -11.96 11.89 4.98
N LEU A 454 -11.36 12.56 5.98
CA LEU A 454 -10.37 13.62 5.76
C LEU A 454 -9.07 13.05 5.17
N ILE A 455 -8.56 11.94 5.71
CA ILE A 455 -7.37 11.23 5.19
C ILE A 455 -7.61 10.78 3.74
N ASP A 456 -8.73 10.09 3.49
CA ASP A 456 -9.13 9.67 2.15
C ASP A 456 -9.29 10.90 1.23
N GLY A 457 -9.82 12.03 1.72
CA GLY A 457 -10.07 13.24 0.93
C GLY A 457 -8.80 13.98 0.53
N PHE A 458 -7.80 14.01 1.41
CA PHE A 458 -6.47 14.51 1.10
C PHE A 458 -5.77 13.59 0.09
N ALA A 459 -5.86 12.26 0.27
CA ALA A 459 -5.36 11.29 -0.71
C ALA A 459 -6.02 11.44 -2.09
N ASP A 460 -7.34 11.65 -2.14
CA ASP A 460 -8.10 11.88 -3.37
C ASP A 460 -7.67 13.18 -4.07
N ILE A 461 -7.26 14.22 -3.33
CA ILE A 461 -6.69 15.45 -3.90
C ILE A 461 -5.28 15.18 -4.45
N MET A 462 -4.40 14.61 -3.62
CA MET A 462 -2.99 14.39 -3.97
C MET A 462 -2.81 13.40 -5.12
N GLY A 463 -3.49 12.24 -5.08
CA GLY A 463 -3.47 11.23 -6.14
C GLY A 463 -4.25 11.59 -7.42
N SER A 464 -4.86 12.78 -7.49
CA SER A 464 -5.58 13.29 -8.67
C SER A 464 -4.75 14.27 -9.49
N GLY A 465 -5.33 14.73 -10.61
CA GLY A 465 -4.77 15.87 -11.35
C GLY A 465 -4.74 17.18 -10.54
N VAL A 466 -5.50 17.32 -9.44
CA VAL A 466 -5.48 18.51 -8.59
C VAL A 466 -4.14 18.63 -7.86
N GLY A 467 -3.63 17.53 -7.28
CA GLY A 467 -2.30 17.49 -6.66
C GLY A 467 -1.22 17.99 -7.62
N VAL A 468 -1.18 17.44 -8.84
CA VAL A 468 -0.24 17.86 -9.89
C VAL A 468 -0.41 19.33 -10.26
N ILE A 469 -1.63 19.85 -10.36
CA ILE A 469 -1.87 21.27 -10.64
C ILE A 469 -1.34 22.15 -9.50
N ILE A 470 -1.55 21.76 -8.23
CA ILE A 470 -0.98 22.46 -7.06
C ILE A 470 0.56 22.44 -7.13
N SER A 471 1.17 21.30 -7.42
CA SER A 471 2.63 21.16 -7.60
C SER A 471 3.17 22.08 -8.70
N LEU A 472 2.50 22.11 -9.87
CA LEU A 472 2.90 22.94 -11.01
C LEU A 472 2.73 24.44 -10.72
N LEU A 473 1.64 24.84 -10.05
CA LEU A 473 1.42 26.23 -9.63
C LEU A 473 2.47 26.67 -8.60
N PHE A 474 2.77 25.84 -7.59
CA PHE A 474 3.83 26.11 -6.63
C PHE A 474 5.18 26.28 -7.33
N THR A 475 5.52 25.37 -8.25
CA THR A 475 6.77 25.41 -9.02
C THR A 475 6.85 26.66 -9.90
N ALA A 476 5.74 27.04 -10.56
CA ALA A 476 5.68 28.25 -11.39
C ALA A 476 5.85 29.53 -10.56
N VAL A 477 5.27 29.60 -9.35
CA VAL A 477 5.48 30.70 -8.41
C VAL A 477 6.93 30.73 -7.92
N TRP A 478 7.52 29.57 -7.59
CA TRP A 478 8.91 29.48 -7.14
C TRP A 478 9.91 29.91 -8.24
N VAL A 479 9.70 29.50 -9.50
CA VAL A 479 10.49 29.97 -10.64
C VAL A 479 10.26 31.47 -10.91
N GLY A 480 9.02 31.96 -10.81
CA GLY A 480 8.67 33.35 -11.11
C GLY A 480 9.14 34.36 -10.07
N VAL A 481 9.25 33.97 -8.80
CA VAL A 481 9.73 34.84 -7.71
C VAL A 481 11.26 34.80 -7.56
N GLY A 482 11.91 33.67 -7.88
CA GLY A 482 13.35 33.49 -7.74
C GLY A 482 14.24 34.59 -8.32
N PRO A 483 13.99 35.16 -9.51
CA PRO A 483 14.76 36.29 -10.04
C PRO A 483 14.76 37.53 -9.14
N LYS A 484 13.69 37.78 -8.38
CA LYS A 484 13.60 38.91 -7.44
C LYS A 484 14.43 38.69 -6.18
N LEU A 485 14.63 37.43 -5.80
CA LEU A 485 15.41 37.00 -4.64
C LEU A 485 16.80 36.46 -5.03
N LYS A 486 17.22 36.70 -6.28
CA LYS A 486 18.53 36.34 -6.84
C LYS A 486 18.90 34.85 -6.79
N PHE A 487 17.94 33.96 -6.48
CA PHE A 487 18.18 32.54 -6.22
C PHE A 487 19.31 32.31 -5.19
N ASP A 488 19.23 32.96 -4.04
CA ASP A 488 20.11 32.68 -2.90
C ASP A 488 19.82 31.31 -2.25
N ASP A 489 20.73 30.83 -1.40
CA ASP A 489 20.60 29.50 -0.78
C ASP A 489 19.30 29.37 0.05
N ASN A 490 18.85 30.47 0.66
CA ASN A 490 17.60 30.54 1.41
C ASN A 490 16.36 30.38 0.50
N TRP A 491 16.40 30.88 -0.74
CA TRP A 491 15.37 30.66 -1.76
C TRP A 491 15.40 29.23 -2.33
N TRP A 492 16.61 28.67 -2.53
CA TRP A 492 16.76 27.28 -2.96
C TRP A 492 16.25 26.28 -1.94
N LEU A 493 16.31 26.55 -0.63
CA LEU A 493 15.80 25.65 0.39
C LEU A 493 14.26 25.61 0.50
N ILE A 494 13.55 26.64 0.03
CA ILE A 494 12.09 26.74 0.17
C ILE A 494 11.36 25.63 -0.58
N ILE A 495 11.84 25.24 -1.77
CA ILE A 495 11.22 24.15 -2.53
C ILE A 495 11.36 22.82 -1.79
N GLY A 496 12.55 22.52 -1.25
CA GLY A 496 12.79 21.34 -0.42
C GLY A 496 11.99 21.34 0.89
N THR A 497 11.80 22.50 1.51
CA THR A 497 10.97 22.62 2.73
C THR A 497 9.49 22.36 2.44
N PHE A 498 8.97 22.88 1.33
CA PHE A 498 7.59 22.58 0.90
C PHE A 498 7.40 21.10 0.59
N THR A 499 8.25 20.50 -0.25
CA THR A 499 8.13 19.09 -0.64
C THR A 499 8.31 18.16 0.55
N GLY A 500 9.27 18.41 1.45
CA GLY A 500 9.49 17.58 2.64
C GLY A 500 8.38 17.67 3.69
N LEU A 501 7.74 18.82 3.88
CA LEU A 501 6.58 18.94 4.79
C LEU A 501 5.33 18.24 4.24
N VAL A 502 5.12 18.25 2.92
CA VAL A 502 3.99 17.56 2.28
C VAL A 502 4.27 16.05 2.17
N GLY A 503 5.46 15.65 1.72
CA GLY A 503 5.91 14.25 1.64
C GLY A 503 5.83 13.51 2.98
N PHE A 504 6.15 14.18 4.09
CA PHE A 504 5.94 13.64 5.43
C PHE A 504 4.47 13.34 5.76
N ILE A 505 3.52 14.19 5.34
CA ILE A 505 2.09 13.91 5.49
C ILE A 505 1.68 12.78 4.54
N ASP A 506 2.09 12.86 3.28
CA ASP A 506 1.81 11.86 2.24
C ASP A 506 2.28 10.46 2.65
N GLY A 507 3.47 10.31 3.24
CA GLY A 507 3.99 9.02 3.71
C GLY A 507 3.09 8.35 4.78
N PHE A 508 2.56 9.11 5.72
CA PHE A 508 1.59 8.59 6.71
C PHE A 508 0.20 8.36 6.11
N VAL A 509 -0.24 9.19 5.16
CA VAL A 509 -1.51 8.99 4.45
C VAL A 509 -1.45 7.72 3.61
N LEU A 510 -0.42 7.58 2.79
CA LEU A 510 -0.12 6.42 1.96
C LEU A 510 -0.10 5.14 2.81
N ARG A 511 0.64 5.12 3.93
CA ARG A 511 0.67 3.96 4.83
C ARG A 511 -0.69 3.64 5.44
N SER A 512 -1.54 4.63 5.71
CA SER A 512 -2.91 4.41 6.20
C SER A 512 -3.86 3.87 5.12
N LEU A 513 -3.77 4.38 3.88
CA LEU A 513 -4.49 3.81 2.73
C LEU A 513 -4.12 2.34 2.52
N TYR A 514 -2.81 2.03 2.52
CA TYR A 514 -2.29 0.67 2.46
C TYR A 514 -2.90 -0.25 3.53
N TYR A 515 -2.99 0.25 4.78
CA TYR A 515 -3.57 -0.51 5.89
C TYR A 515 -5.03 -0.89 5.62
N VAL A 516 -5.86 0.09 5.22
CA VAL A 516 -7.29 -0.16 5.04
C VAL A 516 -7.57 -1.02 3.81
N GLU A 517 -6.83 -0.82 2.71
CA GLU A 517 -6.97 -1.66 1.52
C GLU A 517 -6.50 -3.10 1.73
N GLU A 518 -5.43 -3.32 2.51
CA GLU A 518 -4.98 -4.66 2.92
C GLU A 518 -6.04 -5.39 3.74
N VAL A 519 -6.59 -4.73 4.77
CA VAL A 519 -7.65 -5.29 5.61
C VAL A 519 -8.90 -5.62 4.78
N ASN A 520 -9.34 -4.70 3.92
CA ASN A 520 -10.50 -4.92 3.07
C ASN A 520 -10.28 -6.08 2.09
N ALA A 521 -9.11 -6.15 1.44
CA ALA A 521 -8.78 -7.22 0.50
C ALA A 521 -8.78 -8.59 1.18
N LYS A 522 -8.27 -8.65 2.41
CA LYS A 522 -8.21 -9.89 3.20
C LYS A 522 -9.60 -10.43 3.54
N VAL A 523 -10.55 -9.56 3.90
CA VAL A 523 -11.95 -9.94 4.13
C VAL A 523 -12.58 -10.47 2.84
N GLN A 524 -12.45 -9.73 1.74
CA GLN A 524 -13.06 -10.12 0.46
C GLN A 524 -12.47 -11.41 -0.13
N PHE A 525 -11.17 -11.68 0.06
CA PHE A 525 -10.57 -12.97 -0.30
C PHE A 525 -11.06 -14.12 0.57
N GLN A 526 -11.26 -13.89 1.87
CA GLN A 526 -11.78 -14.89 2.78
C GLN A 526 -13.23 -15.25 2.42
N GLU A 527 -14.09 -14.27 2.16
CA GLU A 527 -15.48 -14.47 1.71
C GLU A 527 -15.55 -15.24 0.39
N LEU A 528 -14.70 -14.91 -0.58
CA LEU A 528 -14.58 -15.67 -1.84
C LEU A 528 -14.13 -17.12 -1.58
N ALA A 529 -13.12 -17.33 -0.74
CA ALA A 529 -12.61 -18.66 -0.42
C ALA A 529 -13.61 -19.54 0.32
N GLU A 530 -14.41 -18.96 1.21
CA GLU A 530 -15.50 -19.66 1.92
C GLU A 530 -16.65 -20.01 0.97
N ALA A 531 -17.05 -19.09 0.09
CA ALA A 531 -18.10 -19.35 -0.91
C ALA A 531 -17.72 -20.49 -1.87
N GLU A 532 -16.48 -20.49 -2.37
CA GLU A 532 -15.96 -21.57 -3.23
C GLU A 532 -15.76 -22.88 -2.46
N GLY A 533 -15.25 -22.81 -1.24
CA GLY A 533 -15.09 -23.97 -0.36
C GLY A 533 -16.44 -24.66 -0.09
N ALA A 534 -17.51 -23.89 0.12
CA ALA A 534 -18.86 -24.41 0.29
C ALA A 534 -19.39 -25.12 -0.98
N VAL A 535 -19.04 -24.63 -2.18
CA VAL A 535 -19.37 -25.33 -3.45
C VAL A 535 -18.64 -26.67 -3.53
N LEU A 536 -17.33 -26.69 -3.28
CA LEU A 536 -16.53 -27.93 -3.32
C LEU A 536 -17.00 -28.95 -2.28
N GLN A 537 -17.36 -28.50 -1.07
CA GLN A 537 -17.91 -29.36 -0.01
C GLN A 537 -19.24 -30.00 -0.41
N ARG A 538 -20.16 -29.24 -1.03
CA ARG A 538 -21.45 -29.77 -1.51
C ARG A 538 -21.31 -30.75 -2.69
N LEU A 539 -20.23 -30.64 -3.44
CA LEU A 539 -19.81 -31.60 -4.48
C LEU A 539 -18.97 -32.76 -3.94
N ASN A 540 -18.75 -32.85 -2.62
CA ASN A 540 -17.90 -33.85 -1.96
C ASN A 540 -16.46 -33.92 -2.53
N ILE A 541 -15.91 -32.77 -2.94
CA ILE A 541 -14.54 -32.63 -3.44
C ILE A 541 -13.63 -32.30 -2.24
N PRO A 542 -12.62 -33.14 -1.91
CA PRO A 542 -11.71 -32.84 -0.81
C PRO A 542 -10.82 -31.68 -1.20
N TYR A 543 -10.85 -30.62 -0.39
CA TYR A 543 -9.94 -29.49 -0.51
C TYR A 543 -9.14 -29.35 0.79
N THR A 544 -7.82 -29.41 0.66
CA THR A 544 -6.90 -29.04 1.74
C THR A 544 -6.52 -27.57 1.55
N PRO A 545 -6.86 -26.67 2.49
CA PRO A 545 -6.38 -25.29 2.45
C PRO A 545 -4.85 -25.23 2.40
N LEU A 546 -4.31 -24.27 1.66
CA LEU A 546 -2.86 -24.03 1.65
C LEU A 546 -2.45 -23.36 2.97
N ASP A 547 -1.43 -23.91 3.61
CA ASP A 547 -0.86 -23.34 4.85
C ASP A 547 -0.30 -21.94 4.58
N LYS A 548 -0.77 -20.96 5.36
CA LYS A 548 -0.17 -19.61 5.35
C LYS A 548 1.21 -19.64 6.03
N PRO A 549 2.21 -18.89 5.52
CA PRO A 549 3.56 -18.92 6.07
C PRO A 549 3.61 -18.52 7.56
N LYS A 550 4.34 -19.30 8.36
CA LYS A 550 4.44 -19.10 9.81
C LYS A 550 5.30 -17.87 10.14
N LYS A 551 4.67 -16.83 10.70
CA LYS A 551 5.33 -15.54 10.98
C LYS A 551 6.39 -15.60 12.08
N GLY A 552 7.61 -15.20 11.75
CA GLY A 552 8.77 -15.18 12.66
C GLY A 552 8.71 -14.07 13.72
N ARG A 553 9.56 -14.13 14.76
CA ARG A 553 9.60 -13.09 15.82
C ARG A 553 9.94 -11.70 15.29
N ALA A 554 10.96 -11.62 14.42
CA ALA A 554 11.37 -10.38 13.78
C ALA A 554 10.25 -9.80 12.90
N GLU A 555 9.66 -10.65 12.06
CA GLU A 555 8.54 -10.27 11.19
C GLU A 555 7.33 -9.71 11.97
N ARG A 556 6.97 -10.34 13.10
CA ARG A 556 5.92 -9.81 13.99
C ARG A 556 6.25 -8.40 14.53
N LEU A 557 7.51 -8.13 14.88
CA LEU A 557 7.93 -6.80 15.32
C LEU A 557 7.81 -5.76 14.19
N SER A 558 8.25 -6.10 12.98
CA SER A 558 8.06 -5.22 11.81
C SER A 558 6.58 -4.94 11.55
N LEU A 559 5.71 -5.95 11.67
CA LEU A 559 4.26 -5.77 11.49
C LEU A 559 3.66 -4.84 12.55
N VAL A 560 4.01 -4.99 13.83
CA VAL A 560 3.54 -4.07 14.88
C VAL A 560 3.97 -2.62 14.59
N ILE A 561 5.22 -2.40 14.19
CA ILE A 561 5.70 -1.07 13.78
C ILE A 561 4.89 -0.55 12.58
N SER A 562 4.62 -1.41 11.60
CA SER A 562 3.89 -1.08 10.39
C SER A 562 2.42 -0.73 10.67
N ASP A 563 1.75 -1.49 11.54
CA ASP A 563 0.37 -1.27 11.96
C ASP A 563 0.21 0.04 12.74
N ILE A 564 1.19 0.38 13.61
CA ILE A 564 1.24 1.68 14.30
C ILE A 564 1.34 2.82 13.28
N CYS A 565 2.20 2.70 12.26
CA CYS A 565 2.35 3.72 11.22
C CYS A 565 1.14 3.82 10.28
N GLY A 566 0.38 2.74 10.10
CA GLY A 566 -0.85 2.71 9.30
C GLY A 566 -2.11 3.16 10.05
N HIS A 567 -2.05 3.27 11.37
CA HIS A 567 -3.20 3.65 12.17
C HIS A 567 -3.65 5.09 11.88
N ARG A 568 -4.95 5.32 11.71
CA ARG A 568 -5.55 6.62 11.31
C ARG A 568 -5.09 7.85 12.13
N TYR A 569 -4.69 7.66 13.39
CA TYR A 569 -4.19 8.75 14.23
C TYR A 569 -2.77 9.19 13.86
N ALA A 570 -1.96 8.34 13.21
CA ALA A 570 -0.61 8.69 12.76
C ALA A 570 -0.65 9.79 11.68
N SER A 571 -1.53 9.66 10.68
CA SER A 571 -1.72 10.64 9.61
C SER A 571 -2.33 11.98 10.06
N ILE A 572 -2.97 12.01 11.23
CA ILE A 572 -3.47 13.27 11.85
C ILE A 572 -2.37 13.88 12.73
N GLY A 573 -1.63 13.04 13.45
CA GLY A 573 -0.46 13.43 14.23
C GLY A 573 0.62 14.08 13.36
N SER A 574 0.84 13.59 12.14
CA SER A 574 1.79 14.19 11.20
C SER A 574 1.42 15.62 10.80
N VAL A 575 0.14 15.91 10.55
CA VAL A 575 -0.35 17.29 10.32
C VAL A 575 -0.09 18.17 11.54
N GLY A 576 -0.31 17.66 12.76
CA GLY A 576 0.01 18.38 14.00
C GLY A 576 1.51 18.69 14.15
N ILE A 577 2.38 17.74 13.77
CA ILE A 577 3.84 17.93 13.76
C ILE A 577 4.24 19.00 12.72
N VAL A 578 3.69 18.95 11.51
CA VAL A 578 3.95 19.95 10.45
C VAL A 578 3.53 21.35 10.88
N ILE A 579 2.36 21.50 11.53
CA ILE A 579 1.94 22.80 12.09
C ILE A 579 2.93 23.28 13.16
N GLY A 580 3.40 22.38 14.04
CA GLY A 580 4.43 22.70 15.04
C GLY A 580 5.76 23.16 14.42
N LEU A 581 6.23 22.49 13.37
CA LEU A 581 7.43 22.86 12.62
C LEU A 581 7.27 24.24 11.94
N LEU A 582 6.13 24.49 11.30
CA LEU A 582 5.83 25.78 10.66
C LEU A 582 5.76 26.94 11.66
N VAL A 583 5.20 26.72 12.86
CA VAL A 583 5.20 27.71 13.95
C VAL A 583 6.62 27.98 14.44
N ALA A 584 7.43 26.94 14.65
CA ALA A 584 8.83 27.08 15.03
C ALA A 584 9.65 27.83 13.97
N ALA A 585 9.48 27.50 12.70
CA ALA A 585 10.19 28.16 11.60
C ALA A 585 9.79 29.62 11.41
N SER A 586 8.50 29.94 11.62
CA SER A 586 8.01 31.32 11.62
C SER A 586 8.57 32.12 12.79
N ALA A 587 8.70 31.53 13.98
CA ALA A 587 9.36 32.15 15.13
C ALA A 587 10.87 32.38 14.89
N MET A 588 11.51 31.52 14.09
CA MET A 588 12.90 31.64 13.64
C MET A 588 13.07 32.44 12.32
N LEU A 589 12.05 33.22 11.95
CA LEU A 589 12.03 34.13 10.80
C LEU A 589 12.42 33.49 9.45
N TRP A 590 12.12 32.21 9.25
CA TRP A 590 12.45 31.47 8.02
C TRP A 590 13.93 31.51 7.62
N SER A 591 14.81 31.57 8.63
CA SER A 591 16.26 31.41 8.46
C SER A 591 16.64 30.04 7.90
N GLU A 592 17.84 29.92 7.33
CA GLU A 592 18.38 28.66 6.79
C GLU A 592 18.27 27.50 7.81
N THR A 593 18.65 27.74 9.07
CA THR A 593 18.52 26.78 10.18
C THR A 593 17.05 26.40 10.45
N ALA A 594 16.10 27.32 10.28
CA ALA A 594 14.67 27.04 10.43
C ALA A 594 14.12 26.16 9.30
N GLN A 595 14.60 26.37 8.08
CA GLN A 595 14.25 25.56 6.92
C GLN A 595 14.85 24.14 7.03
N LEU A 596 16.12 24.03 7.42
CA LEU A 596 16.77 22.75 7.68
C LEU A 596 16.14 21.98 8.86
N LEU A 597 15.66 22.69 9.90
CA LEU A 597 14.90 22.11 11.01
C LEU A 597 13.52 21.58 10.57
N CYS A 598 12.87 22.20 9.59
CA CYS A 598 11.65 21.65 9.00
C CYS A 598 11.96 20.41 8.17
N ASN A 599 12.99 20.47 7.33
CA ASN A 599 13.22 19.48 6.26
C ASN A 599 13.94 18.20 6.73
N THR A 600 14.96 18.33 7.59
CA THR A 600 15.78 17.18 8.00
C THR A 600 14.97 16.13 8.78
N PRO A 601 14.15 16.50 9.79
CA PRO A 601 13.36 15.52 10.54
C PRO A 601 12.25 14.88 9.70
N THR A 602 11.62 15.64 8.80
CA THR A 602 10.57 15.12 7.91
C THR A 602 11.12 14.07 6.96
N MET A 603 12.21 14.37 6.26
CA MET A 603 12.89 13.43 5.34
C MET A 603 13.38 12.16 6.06
N ILE A 604 13.83 12.26 7.32
CA ILE A 604 14.22 11.08 8.11
C ILE A 604 13.01 10.18 8.39
N VAL A 605 11.88 10.75 8.81
CA VAL A 605 10.68 9.94 9.12
C VAL A 605 10.06 9.38 7.83
N GLU A 606 10.01 10.15 6.76
CA GLU A 606 9.55 9.73 5.43
C GLU A 606 10.39 8.57 4.88
N GLY A 607 11.73 8.67 4.98
CA GLY A 607 12.65 7.60 4.57
C GLY A 607 12.45 6.32 5.36
N PHE A 608 12.14 6.42 6.65
CA PHE A 608 11.73 5.29 7.48
C PHE A 608 10.37 4.72 7.06
N LEU A 609 9.37 5.57 6.77
CA LEU A 609 8.05 5.15 6.30
C LEU A 609 8.10 4.41 4.97
N LEU A 610 8.97 4.81 4.02
CA LEU A 610 9.19 4.07 2.78
C LEU A 610 9.77 2.67 3.03
N LEU A 611 10.68 2.49 3.99
CA LEU A 611 11.15 1.15 4.40
C LEU A 611 10.01 0.31 5.03
N VAL A 612 9.16 0.94 5.85
CA VAL A 612 7.96 0.31 6.43
C VAL A 612 6.95 -0.10 5.35
N LEU A 613 6.77 0.71 4.30
CA LEU A 613 5.94 0.41 3.14
C LEU A 613 6.50 -0.76 2.31
N ILE A 614 7.83 -0.81 2.06
CA ILE A 614 8.49 -1.95 1.39
C ILE A 614 8.24 -3.25 2.18
N GLN A 615 8.37 -3.22 3.51
CA GLN A 615 8.13 -4.39 4.36
C GLN A 615 6.65 -4.82 4.39
N ALA A 616 5.72 -3.87 4.52
CA ALA A 616 4.29 -4.14 4.44
C ALA A 616 3.99 -4.83 3.11
N HIS A 617 4.40 -4.23 1.99
CA HIS A 617 4.22 -4.77 0.65
C HIS A 617 4.83 -6.17 0.47
N ASN A 618 6.04 -6.43 0.99
CA ASN A 618 6.63 -7.77 0.98
C ASN A 618 5.75 -8.78 1.71
N HIS A 619 5.28 -8.44 2.91
CA HIS A 619 4.47 -9.32 3.74
C HIS A 619 3.11 -9.61 3.10
N THR A 620 2.40 -8.56 2.65
CA THR A 620 1.13 -8.71 1.93
C THR A 620 1.31 -9.55 0.65
N ASN A 621 2.43 -9.39 -0.06
CA ASN A 621 2.74 -10.20 -1.24
C ASN A 621 3.00 -11.68 -0.90
N ASP A 622 3.61 -12.00 0.25
CA ASP A 622 3.82 -13.39 0.67
C ASP A 622 2.54 -14.04 1.23
N GLU A 623 1.66 -13.29 1.93
CA GLU A 623 0.30 -13.78 2.25
C GLU A 623 -0.54 -14.00 0.98
N ARG A 624 -0.57 -13.01 0.07
CA ARG A 624 -1.34 -13.05 -1.18
C ARG A 624 -1.02 -14.27 -2.04
N LYS A 625 0.25 -14.70 -2.13
CA LYS A 625 0.61 -15.91 -2.90
C LYS A 625 -0.17 -17.14 -2.43
N SER A 626 -0.26 -17.34 -1.12
CA SER A 626 -1.02 -18.45 -0.53
C SER A 626 -2.52 -18.34 -0.85
N ASP A 627 -3.09 -17.13 -0.77
CA ASP A 627 -4.49 -16.88 -1.12
C ASP A 627 -4.79 -17.12 -2.61
N PHE A 628 -3.89 -16.72 -3.52
CA PHE A 628 -4.05 -16.93 -4.97
C PHE A 628 -3.78 -18.37 -5.40
N GLY A 629 -2.77 -19.03 -4.86
CA GLY A 629 -2.57 -20.47 -5.06
C GLY A 629 -3.76 -21.27 -4.56
N GLY A 630 -4.38 -20.82 -3.46
CA GLY A 630 -5.60 -21.40 -2.89
C GLY A 630 -6.80 -21.23 -3.81
N LEU A 631 -7.02 -20.01 -4.33
CA LEU A 631 -8.04 -19.70 -5.33
C LEU A 631 -7.87 -20.57 -6.59
N LEU A 632 -6.69 -20.53 -7.22
CA LEU A 632 -6.43 -21.25 -8.45
C LEU A 632 -6.63 -22.76 -8.28
N LYS A 633 -6.16 -23.33 -7.14
CA LYS A 633 -6.39 -24.75 -6.82
C LYS A 633 -7.87 -25.10 -6.74
N ARG A 634 -8.70 -24.26 -6.10
CA ARG A 634 -10.16 -24.47 -6.04
C ARG A 634 -10.82 -24.38 -7.42
N LYS A 635 -10.40 -23.44 -8.27
CA LYS A 635 -10.89 -23.32 -9.64
C LYS A 635 -10.55 -24.57 -10.48
N LEU A 636 -9.30 -25.01 -10.45
CA LEU A 636 -8.86 -26.19 -11.20
C LEU A 636 -9.55 -27.48 -10.72
N LEU A 637 -9.71 -27.67 -9.40
CA LEU A 637 -10.47 -28.82 -8.86
C LEU A 637 -11.93 -28.84 -9.35
N LEU A 638 -12.54 -27.66 -9.51
CA LEU A 638 -13.91 -27.53 -10.02
C LEU A 638 -13.97 -27.81 -11.54
N GLN A 639 -12.97 -27.37 -12.30
CA GLN A 639 -12.84 -27.66 -13.73
C GLN A 639 -12.64 -29.17 -13.98
N GLU A 640 -11.70 -29.79 -13.29
CA GLU A 640 -11.41 -31.24 -13.36
C GLU A 640 -12.65 -32.07 -12.99
N PHE A 641 -13.43 -31.64 -12.00
CA PHE A 641 -14.70 -32.29 -11.66
C PHE A 641 -15.71 -32.23 -12.81
N ILE A 642 -15.87 -31.08 -13.47
CA ILE A 642 -16.81 -30.92 -14.58
C ILE A 642 -16.40 -31.76 -15.79
N GLN A 643 -15.09 -31.89 -16.05
CA GLN A 643 -14.57 -32.79 -17.10
C GLN A 643 -14.84 -34.28 -16.82
N THR A 644 -15.32 -34.64 -15.62
CA THR A 644 -15.82 -36.00 -15.32
C THR A 644 -17.34 -36.14 -15.40
N LEU A 645 -18.05 -35.09 -15.86
CA LEU A 645 -19.49 -35.08 -16.15
C LEU A 645 -19.79 -35.05 -17.67
N ASP A 646 -18.75 -34.91 -18.51
CA ASP A 646 -18.77 -35.07 -19.97
C ASP A 646 -18.39 -36.52 -20.35
#